data_AF-A0A5B2WZ94-F1
#
_entry.id   AF-A0A5B2WZ94-F1
#
_cell.length_a   1.000
_cell.length_b   1.000
_cell.length_c   1.000
_cell.angle_alpha   90.00
_cell.angle_beta   90.00
_cell.angle_gamma   90.00
#
_symmetry.space_group_name_H-M   'P 1'
#
loop_
_entity.id
_entity.type
_entity.pdbx_description
1 polymer ?
#
loop_
_entity_poly.entity_id
_entity_poly.type
_entity_poly.pdbx_seq_one_letter_code
_entity_poly.pdbx_strand_id
1 'polypeptide(L)'
;MVGPARYKTSDRAPRGQAARHPETHGGGGAVALVDDRGAESGFERQPPQDLAAEQSVLGGMLLSKDAIADVIEALSPSDFYRPAHQAIYDCILDLYGRGEPADPITISAELERKGELLRIGGAPYLHTLIATVPTAANAGYYAEIVSEKAVLRRLVEAGTRIVQLGYNGAEGADVDEVVDRAQAAIYEVTERRTSEDYVALEELLQPTMDEIDAIASRGGSSLGVPTGFVDLDEVTNGLHPGQMIIVAARPGVGKALALDTPLPTPSGWTTMGEVGVGDTLIDADGRPTTVVAATEVMTGRPCYEVEFSDGTVIVADAEHQWLTETRASRRSAQQAATGYNGYRNQRTFAEVRTTEDIAATLRCATADRRLNHSVNGCRPLDLPDRELALAPYVLGVWLGDGHSAGARFTTADPEIVWHVEAEGFDVVPHGNLLYGIRLPAPVLRTLGVLGDKHIPVEYLRASEPQRRALLAGLLDTDGTVLPSGSVQFAVTNRRLAEDTYDLVVGLGYRCSLTTKRVKGRSEESSTAYLLTFTTQDDVFRLERKRLVHKERNTRTPRMTGSRFIVDVRAIPSVPVRCVEVDNPDHLYLASRSMIPTHNSTLGLDFARSCSVKHGMTSVIFSLEMSRTEIVMRMLSAEARIRLGDMRGGRMSDDDWTRLARRMSEISEAPLFVDDSPNMTMMEIRAKARRLKQRNDLRLIILDYMQLMSSGKRVESRQQEVSEFSRNLKLLAKELEVPVVAISQLNRGPEQRTDKRPMLSDLRESGCLTLNTRVLRADNGTEATLGELLDSGEQPVVWSLDERLRMVPRPMTRVFSSGVKEVFRLRLASGREVEATANHPFQTIDGWVPLGELGVGDRLAVPRTVPEPLQPTPMPDAEVIMLGHLIGDGSFVRRQPIRYASTDEANLRAVTEAATHFGVTAVRDDHAAARCTSLRLPAPYHLTRGRRNPIAAWLDELGLFGLRSHEKFVPPAVFSLARDQVGLFLRHLWATDGSVRWDDKAGQARIYYASTSRRLVEDVARLLLRFGVLSRIKRAPKSGYRDGWHLYVYGAENQLIFLDEIGVHGLRGLSAQVAAEQLRGIAGNTNLDTVPREIWQQVRGILAAQRMTHREFAAAMGSRFCGSTMWKHAPSRSRLARAAAVLDDADLDLLATNDVFWDEVVEMVSLGEQPVYDATVPGTHNFVADGIAVHNSLEQDADMVILINRPDAWERDDPRAGEADLILAKHRAGPTSTVTVAHQLHYSRFADLAQG
;
A
#
# COMPACT_ATOMS: atom_id res chain seq x y z
N MET A 1 -39.99 56.86 -23.72
CA MET A 1 -41.12 57.47 -23.00
C MET A 1 -41.10 57.02 -21.55
N VAL A 2 -41.42 57.97 -20.68
CA VAL A 2 -41.35 58.02 -19.20
C VAL A 2 -42.04 56.83 -18.51
N GLY A 3 -41.52 56.38 -17.34
CA GLY A 3 -42.14 55.35 -16.46
C GLY A 3 -43.40 55.85 -15.73
N PRO A 4 -43.74 55.41 -14.50
CA PRO A 4 -43.38 54.21 -13.73
C PRO A 4 -44.61 53.50 -13.10
N ALA A 5 -44.36 52.46 -12.28
CA ALA A 5 -45.01 52.08 -11.01
C ALA A 5 -46.56 52.15 -10.79
N ARG A 6 -47.05 51.02 -10.25
CA ARG A 6 -48.10 50.87 -9.20
C ARG A 6 -49.52 51.39 -9.50
N TYR A 7 -50.53 50.52 -9.33
CA TYR A 7 -51.33 50.43 -8.09
C TYR A 7 -52.21 49.18 -8.11
N LYS A 8 -52.11 48.38 -7.03
CA LYS A 8 -53.19 47.52 -6.52
C LYS A 8 -54.30 48.46 -5.98
N THR A 9 -55.56 48.02 -5.94
CA THR A 9 -56.30 47.77 -4.68
C THR A 9 -57.81 47.72 -4.92
N SER A 10 -58.43 46.66 -4.40
CA SER A 10 -59.58 46.78 -3.51
C SER A 10 -59.42 45.64 -2.49
N ASP A 11 -59.05 45.93 -1.24
CA ASP A 11 -59.93 46.28 -0.10
C ASP A 11 -60.38 44.99 0.63
N ARG A 12 -60.23 44.78 1.95
CA ARG A 12 -60.28 45.70 3.10
C ARG A 12 -59.44 45.18 4.28
N ALA A 13 -59.02 46.12 5.14
CA ALA A 13 -58.26 45.96 6.38
C ALA A 13 -58.77 47.02 7.42
N PRO A 14 -57.99 47.60 8.37
CA PRO A 14 -57.55 47.09 9.70
C PRO A 14 -57.57 48.21 10.82
N ARG A 15 -56.68 48.06 11.84
CA ARG A 15 -56.00 49.06 12.74
C ARG A 15 -56.55 49.18 14.18
N GLY A 16 -55.74 49.39 15.23
CA GLY A 16 -54.28 49.54 15.38
C GLY A 16 -53.89 50.41 16.60
N GLN A 17 -52.57 50.42 16.96
CA GLN A 17 -51.77 51.37 17.79
C GLN A 17 -51.72 51.23 19.33
N ALA A 18 -50.75 51.78 20.07
CA ALA A 18 -49.29 51.99 19.97
C ALA A 18 -48.80 52.68 21.29
N ALA A 19 -47.54 52.42 21.73
CA ALA A 19 -46.61 53.28 22.52
C ALA A 19 -46.67 53.44 24.09
N ARG A 20 -45.48 53.14 24.70
CA ARG A 20 -44.67 53.81 25.78
C ARG A 20 -44.82 53.51 27.32
N HIS A 21 -43.67 53.11 27.94
CA HIS A 21 -43.04 53.34 29.31
C HIS A 21 -43.88 53.32 30.64
N PRO A 22 -43.28 53.15 31.86
CA PRO A 22 -42.11 52.36 32.36
C PRO A 22 -42.35 51.59 33.73
N GLU A 23 -41.28 50.95 34.27
CA GLU A 23 -40.96 50.53 35.68
C GLU A 23 -41.22 49.09 36.25
N THR A 24 -40.11 48.33 36.33
CA THR A 24 -39.47 47.51 37.41
C THR A 24 -40.13 46.35 38.22
N HIS A 25 -39.39 45.22 38.19
CA HIS A 25 -38.92 44.31 39.28
C HIS A 25 -39.62 42.99 39.69
N GLY A 26 -38.78 41.93 39.71
CA GLY A 26 -38.78 40.77 40.62
C GLY A 26 -39.47 39.50 40.08
N GLY A 27 -38.89 38.31 39.96
CA GLY A 27 -37.64 37.74 40.48
C GLY A 27 -37.94 36.35 41.08
N GLY A 28 -37.42 35.29 40.45
CA GLY A 28 -37.14 33.97 41.03
C GLY A 28 -38.31 33.08 41.48
N GLY A 29 -38.36 31.83 40.99
CA GLY A 29 -39.27 30.82 41.54
C GLY A 29 -39.16 29.47 40.85
N ALA A 30 -38.28 28.62 41.40
CA ALA A 30 -38.18 27.20 41.09
C ALA A 30 -39.49 26.47 41.46
N VAL A 31 -39.80 25.38 40.76
CA VAL A 31 -40.76 24.38 41.25
C VAL A 31 -40.17 23.00 41.05
N ALA A 32 -40.00 22.32 42.18
CA ALA A 32 -39.82 20.88 42.28
C ALA A 32 -41.15 20.24 42.70
N LEU A 33 -41.34 19.00 42.23
CA LEU A 33 -42.02 17.88 42.91
C LEU A 33 -43.56 17.84 42.96
N VAL A 34 -44.18 16.97 42.15
CA VAL A 34 -44.57 15.56 42.48
C VAL A 34 -45.89 15.15 41.80
N ASP A 35 -45.74 14.10 40.98
CA ASP A 35 -46.61 12.93 40.73
C ASP A 35 -48.11 13.11 40.42
N ASP A 36 -48.52 12.66 39.23
CA ASP A 36 -49.68 11.75 39.13
C ASP A 36 -49.66 10.92 37.83
N ARG A 37 -50.13 9.69 37.93
CA ARG A 37 -50.11 8.63 36.92
C ARG A 37 -51.31 8.73 35.97
N GLY A 38 -51.11 8.46 34.68
CA GLY A 38 -52.18 8.19 33.72
C GLY A 38 -51.64 7.93 32.31
N ALA A 39 -51.83 6.70 31.81
CA ALA A 39 -51.22 6.11 30.63
C ALA A 39 -51.73 6.64 29.28
N GLU A 40 -50.81 6.80 28.31
CA GLU A 40 -51.09 6.93 26.88
C GLU A 40 -50.58 5.69 26.12
N SER A 41 -51.43 5.06 25.31
CA SER A 41 -51.09 3.92 24.45
C SER A 41 -50.51 4.37 23.11
N GLY A 42 -49.21 4.19 22.91
CA GLY A 42 -48.54 4.31 21.61
C GLY A 42 -48.75 3.06 20.75
N PHE A 43 -48.98 3.25 19.45
CA PHE A 43 -49.07 2.17 18.46
C PHE A 43 -47.72 1.44 18.31
N GLU A 44 -47.62 0.19 18.78
CA GLU A 44 -46.54 -0.73 18.38
C GLU A 44 -46.71 -1.11 16.90
N ARG A 45 -45.75 -0.73 16.04
CA ARG A 45 -45.66 -1.24 14.66
C ARG A 45 -44.89 -2.55 14.66
N GLN A 46 -45.56 -3.66 14.35
CA GLN A 46 -44.90 -4.95 14.15
C GLN A 46 -44.10 -4.97 12.84
N PRO A 47 -42.92 -5.62 12.78
CA PRO A 47 -42.18 -5.82 11.54
C PRO A 47 -43.01 -6.54 10.46
N PRO A 48 -42.82 -6.23 9.16
CA PRO A 48 -43.52 -6.91 8.07
C PRO A 48 -43.29 -8.43 8.10
N GLN A 49 -44.39 -9.19 8.13
CA GLN A 49 -44.41 -10.65 8.22
C GLN A 49 -45.73 -11.22 7.66
N ASP A 50 -45.73 -12.48 7.25
CA ASP A 50 -46.94 -13.24 6.95
C ASP A 50 -46.78 -14.71 7.41
N LEU A 51 -47.27 -14.99 8.61
CA LEU A 51 -47.10 -16.32 9.23
C LEU A 51 -47.90 -17.40 8.50
N ALA A 52 -49.03 -17.06 7.88
CA ALA A 52 -49.84 -18.03 7.15
C ALA A 52 -49.15 -18.44 5.85
N ALA A 53 -48.49 -17.49 5.17
CA ALA A 53 -47.64 -17.79 4.02
C ALA A 53 -46.45 -18.66 4.41
N GLU A 54 -45.72 -18.33 5.49
CA GLU A 54 -44.60 -19.15 5.97
C GLU A 54 -45.02 -20.59 6.31
N GLN A 55 -46.16 -20.76 6.98
CA GLN A 55 -46.70 -22.10 7.29
C GLN A 55 -47.09 -22.88 6.03
N SER A 56 -47.65 -22.18 5.03
CA SER A 56 -48.06 -22.78 3.75
C SER A 56 -46.86 -23.17 2.89
N VAL A 57 -45.76 -22.41 2.94
CA VAL A 57 -44.49 -22.76 2.28
C VAL A 57 -43.92 -24.04 2.89
N LEU A 58 -43.70 -24.05 4.21
CA LEU A 58 -43.09 -25.21 4.88
C LEU A 58 -43.96 -26.46 4.78
N GLY A 59 -45.28 -26.32 4.94
CA GLY A 59 -46.17 -27.46 4.78
C GLY A 59 -46.25 -27.96 3.33
N GLY A 60 -46.10 -27.08 2.33
CA GLY A 60 -46.03 -27.45 0.91
C GLY A 60 -44.76 -28.25 0.61
N MET A 61 -43.63 -27.81 1.15
CA MET A 61 -42.34 -28.52 1.07
C MET A 61 -42.39 -29.91 1.74
N LEU A 62 -43.07 -30.04 2.88
CA LEU A 62 -43.27 -31.34 3.56
C LEU A 62 -44.22 -32.29 2.82
N LEU A 63 -45.03 -31.78 1.89
CA LEU A 63 -46.01 -32.56 1.12
C LEU A 63 -45.48 -33.02 -0.24
N SER A 64 -44.61 -32.23 -0.87
CA SER A 64 -44.12 -32.51 -2.22
C SER A 64 -42.65 -32.10 -2.39
N LYS A 65 -41.87 -33.00 -2.99
CA LYS A 65 -40.48 -32.73 -3.38
C LYS A 65 -40.37 -31.62 -4.43
N ASP A 66 -41.33 -31.52 -5.35
CA ASP A 66 -41.32 -30.50 -6.39
C ASP A 66 -41.52 -29.09 -5.80
N ALA A 67 -42.33 -28.99 -4.74
CA ALA A 67 -42.51 -27.75 -4.00
C ALA A 67 -41.23 -27.29 -3.27
N ILE A 68 -40.32 -28.22 -2.92
CA ILE A 68 -39.01 -27.87 -2.36
C ILE A 68 -38.16 -27.16 -3.41
N ALA A 69 -38.15 -27.65 -4.66
CA ALA A 69 -37.39 -27.04 -5.75
C ALA A 69 -37.87 -25.61 -6.04
N ASP A 70 -39.19 -25.41 -6.17
CA ASP A 70 -39.78 -24.10 -6.45
C ASP A 70 -39.50 -23.07 -5.33
N VAL A 71 -39.45 -23.51 -4.07
CA VAL A 71 -39.25 -22.62 -2.92
C VAL A 71 -37.77 -22.23 -2.74
N ILE A 72 -36.83 -23.15 -3.03
CA ILE A 72 -35.39 -22.90 -2.91
C ILE A 72 -34.95 -21.74 -3.80
N GLU A 73 -35.56 -21.58 -4.98
CA GLU A 73 -35.26 -20.46 -5.89
C GLU A 73 -35.67 -19.09 -5.33
N ALA A 74 -36.66 -19.06 -4.42
CA ALA A 74 -37.28 -17.83 -3.95
C ALA A 74 -36.88 -17.40 -2.52
N LEU A 75 -36.49 -18.33 -1.65
CA LEU A 75 -36.30 -18.09 -0.22
C LEU A 75 -34.98 -18.63 0.37
N SER A 76 -34.43 -17.87 1.30
CA SER A 76 -33.35 -18.26 2.20
C SER A 76 -33.87 -18.51 3.62
N PRO A 77 -33.11 -19.23 4.47
CA PRO A 77 -33.53 -19.48 5.87
C PRO A 77 -33.80 -18.18 6.65
N SER A 78 -33.04 -17.11 6.37
CA SER A 78 -33.19 -15.79 7.01
C SER A 78 -34.42 -15.00 6.56
N ASP A 79 -35.12 -15.44 5.50
CA ASP A 79 -36.34 -14.75 5.03
C ASP A 79 -37.56 -15.08 5.90
N PHE A 80 -37.54 -16.17 6.65
CA PHE A 80 -38.58 -16.50 7.62
C PHE A 80 -38.50 -15.59 8.84
N TYR A 81 -39.64 -15.01 9.23
CA TYR A 81 -39.73 -14.18 10.43
C TYR A 81 -39.60 -15.01 11.71
N ARG A 82 -40.16 -16.22 11.74
CA ARG A 82 -40.08 -17.09 12.93
C ARG A 82 -38.80 -17.93 12.90
N PRO A 83 -37.97 -17.88 13.96
CA PRO A 83 -36.79 -18.76 14.09
C PRO A 83 -37.14 -20.25 14.02
N ALA A 84 -38.34 -20.64 14.48
CA ALA A 84 -38.82 -22.01 14.36
C ALA A 84 -39.03 -22.44 12.90
N HIS A 85 -39.50 -21.53 12.03
CA HIS A 85 -39.69 -21.80 10.62
C HIS A 85 -38.36 -21.85 9.87
N GLN A 86 -37.42 -20.98 10.24
CA GLN A 86 -36.04 -21.04 9.75
C GLN A 86 -35.39 -22.40 10.05
N ALA A 87 -35.47 -22.88 11.29
CA ALA A 87 -34.89 -24.18 11.67
C ALA A 87 -35.54 -25.37 10.92
N ILE A 88 -36.86 -25.31 10.70
CA ILE A 88 -37.55 -26.32 9.89
C ILE A 88 -37.09 -26.27 8.44
N TYR A 89 -36.97 -25.07 7.86
CA TYR A 89 -36.49 -24.86 6.49
C TYR A 89 -35.06 -25.40 6.31
N ASP A 90 -34.14 -25.02 7.19
CA ASP A 90 -32.75 -25.51 7.20
C ASP A 90 -32.68 -27.05 7.27
N CYS A 91 -33.54 -27.66 8.08
CA CYS A 91 -33.63 -29.11 8.20
C CYS A 91 -34.17 -29.78 6.91
N ILE A 92 -35.13 -29.15 6.23
CA ILE A 92 -35.65 -29.60 4.93
C ILE A 92 -34.54 -29.54 3.88
N LEU A 93 -33.77 -28.45 3.82
CA LEU A 93 -32.65 -28.31 2.88
C LEU A 93 -31.54 -29.33 3.12
N ASP A 94 -31.18 -29.59 4.38
CA ASP A 94 -30.17 -30.59 4.76
C ASP A 94 -30.56 -32.00 4.29
N LEU A 95 -31.81 -32.43 4.55
CA LEU A 95 -32.31 -33.73 4.07
C LEU A 95 -32.38 -33.77 2.53
N TYR A 96 -32.88 -32.70 1.91
CA TYR A 96 -32.99 -32.61 0.46
C TYR A 96 -31.62 -32.68 -0.23
N GLY A 97 -30.61 -31.98 0.30
CA GLY A 97 -29.23 -32.01 -0.18
C GLY A 97 -28.54 -33.37 -0.03
N ARG A 98 -28.95 -34.16 0.99
CA ARG A 98 -28.54 -35.57 1.16
C ARG A 98 -29.30 -36.56 0.28
N GLY A 99 -30.31 -36.09 -0.46
CA GLY A 99 -31.20 -36.93 -1.27
C GLY A 99 -32.21 -37.75 -0.44
N GLU A 100 -32.40 -37.43 0.83
CA GLU A 100 -33.36 -38.07 1.73
C GLU A 100 -34.75 -37.40 1.61
N PRO A 101 -35.86 -38.14 1.79
CA PRO A 101 -37.20 -37.53 1.76
C PRO A 101 -37.40 -36.62 2.97
N ALA A 102 -37.81 -35.37 2.72
CA ALA A 102 -38.15 -34.41 3.76
C ALA A 102 -39.66 -34.48 4.08
N ASP A 103 -40.03 -35.36 5.00
CA ASP A 103 -41.39 -35.54 5.50
C ASP A 103 -41.44 -35.27 7.02
N PRO A 104 -42.63 -35.15 7.65
CA PRO A 104 -42.71 -34.86 9.08
C PRO A 104 -41.99 -35.86 9.99
N ILE A 105 -41.85 -37.11 9.57
CA ILE A 105 -41.20 -38.16 10.37
C ILE A 105 -39.69 -37.97 10.30
N THR A 106 -39.13 -37.82 9.10
CA THR A 106 -37.68 -37.62 8.91
C THR A 106 -37.21 -36.30 9.50
N ILE A 107 -37.98 -35.22 9.32
CA ILE A 107 -37.70 -33.91 9.92
C ILE A 107 -37.79 -33.97 11.44
N SER A 108 -38.81 -34.66 12.00
CA SER A 108 -38.91 -34.81 13.45
C SER A 108 -37.71 -35.55 14.04
N ALA A 109 -37.27 -36.64 13.39
CA ALA A 109 -36.12 -37.42 13.84
C ALA A 109 -34.81 -36.62 13.76
N GLU A 110 -34.61 -35.87 12.67
CA GLU A 110 -33.43 -35.05 12.47
C GLU A 110 -33.37 -33.87 13.45
N LEU A 111 -34.50 -33.20 13.70
CA LEU A 111 -34.59 -32.14 14.71
C LEU A 111 -34.48 -32.65 16.14
N GLU A 112 -34.90 -33.88 16.43
CA GLU A 112 -34.70 -34.52 17.73
C GLU A 112 -33.21 -34.83 17.95
N ARG A 113 -32.52 -35.34 16.93
CA ARG A 113 -31.06 -35.58 16.94
C ARG A 113 -30.28 -34.29 17.17
N LYS A 114 -30.72 -33.17 16.57
CA LYS A 114 -30.12 -31.83 16.76
C LYS A 114 -30.53 -31.15 18.08
N GLY A 115 -31.47 -31.72 18.83
CA GLY A 115 -31.97 -31.15 20.09
C GLY A 115 -32.88 -29.92 19.91
N GLU A 116 -33.41 -29.70 18.70
CA GLU A 116 -34.19 -28.50 18.33
C GLU A 116 -35.70 -28.76 18.24
N LEU A 117 -36.15 -30.02 18.26
CA LEU A 117 -37.56 -30.40 18.09
C LEU A 117 -38.51 -29.70 19.08
N LEU A 118 -38.10 -29.52 20.33
CA LEU A 118 -38.90 -28.80 21.34
C LEU A 118 -39.01 -27.30 21.02
N ARG A 119 -37.99 -26.69 20.40
CA ARG A 119 -37.96 -25.25 20.08
C ARG A 119 -38.90 -24.88 18.95
N ILE A 120 -39.20 -25.83 18.06
CA ILE A 120 -40.11 -25.63 16.92
C ILE A 120 -41.58 -25.93 17.24
N GLY A 121 -41.91 -26.35 18.47
CA GLY A 121 -43.27 -26.73 18.88
C GLY A 121 -43.55 -28.23 18.90
N GLY A 122 -42.53 -29.07 18.74
CA GLY A 122 -42.64 -30.54 18.76
C GLY A 122 -43.17 -31.15 17.46
N ALA A 123 -43.14 -32.48 17.38
CA ALA A 123 -43.65 -33.24 16.23
C ALA A 123 -45.09 -32.87 15.80
N PRO A 124 -46.05 -32.55 16.71
CA PRO A 124 -47.40 -32.14 16.31
C PRO A 124 -47.44 -30.86 15.45
N TYR A 125 -46.45 -29.97 15.60
CA TYR A 125 -46.41 -28.74 14.81
C TYR A 125 -46.14 -29.02 13.33
N LEU A 126 -45.29 -30.00 13.00
CA LEU A 126 -45.02 -30.40 11.61
C LEU A 126 -46.28 -30.92 10.90
N HIS A 127 -47.12 -31.67 11.62
CA HIS A 127 -48.43 -32.10 11.09
C HIS A 127 -49.41 -30.93 10.92
N THR A 128 -49.30 -29.90 11.77
CA THR A 128 -50.10 -28.68 11.64
C THR A 128 -49.72 -27.89 10.39
N LEU A 129 -48.42 -27.82 10.05
CA LEU A 129 -47.95 -27.18 8.82
C LEU A 129 -48.55 -27.84 7.59
N ILE A 130 -48.56 -29.19 7.54
CA ILE A 130 -49.21 -29.93 6.45
C ILE A 130 -50.71 -29.64 6.36
N ALA A 131 -51.41 -29.65 7.50
CA ALA A 131 -52.86 -29.41 7.53
C ALA A 131 -53.25 -27.98 7.11
N THR A 132 -52.31 -27.03 7.18
CA THR A 132 -52.54 -25.62 6.83
C THR A 132 -52.48 -25.38 5.32
N VAL A 133 -51.85 -26.28 4.55
CA VAL A 133 -51.59 -26.08 3.12
C VAL A 133 -52.80 -26.47 2.28
N PRO A 134 -53.39 -25.55 1.50
CA PRO A 134 -54.51 -25.89 0.63
C PRO A 134 -54.10 -26.81 -0.55
N THR A 135 -52.93 -26.54 -1.14
CA THR A 135 -52.34 -27.29 -2.27
C THR A 135 -50.83 -27.06 -2.32
N ALA A 136 -50.05 -28.13 -2.41
CA ALA A 136 -48.58 -28.05 -2.49
C ALA A 136 -48.07 -27.31 -3.74
N ALA A 137 -48.84 -27.34 -4.84
CA ALA A 137 -48.51 -26.64 -6.09
C ALA A 137 -48.43 -25.10 -5.98
N ASN A 138 -48.98 -24.52 -4.90
CA ASN A 138 -48.94 -23.07 -4.68
C ASN A 138 -47.79 -22.64 -3.75
N ALA A 139 -46.89 -23.54 -3.37
CA ALA A 139 -45.79 -23.23 -2.46
C ALA A 139 -44.90 -22.10 -2.99
N GLY A 140 -44.60 -22.08 -4.29
CA GLY A 140 -43.84 -20.99 -4.92
C GLY A 140 -44.53 -19.62 -4.79
N TYR A 141 -45.85 -19.55 -4.96
CA TYR A 141 -46.61 -18.30 -4.77
C TYR A 141 -46.55 -17.79 -3.33
N TYR A 142 -46.68 -18.67 -2.34
CA TYR A 142 -46.53 -18.28 -0.94
C TYR A 142 -45.09 -17.89 -0.60
N ALA A 143 -44.10 -18.49 -1.28
CA ALA A 143 -42.70 -18.14 -1.13
C ALA A 143 -42.40 -16.71 -1.60
N GLU A 144 -43.02 -16.26 -2.70
CA GLU A 144 -42.95 -14.86 -3.14
C GLU A 144 -43.47 -13.90 -2.07
N ILE A 145 -44.60 -14.22 -1.42
CA ILE A 145 -45.18 -13.40 -0.34
C ILE A 145 -44.19 -13.29 0.83
N VAL A 146 -43.58 -14.40 1.26
CA VAL A 146 -42.59 -14.39 2.35
C VAL A 146 -41.37 -13.56 1.95
N SER A 147 -40.88 -13.70 0.71
CA SER A 147 -39.75 -12.94 0.17
C SER A 147 -40.02 -11.44 0.16
N GLU A 148 -41.21 -11.01 -0.27
CA GLU A 148 -41.64 -9.60 -0.22
C GLU A 148 -41.62 -9.04 1.21
N LYS A 149 -42.14 -9.80 2.20
CA LYS A 149 -42.11 -9.38 3.60
C LYS A 149 -40.70 -9.32 4.15
N ALA A 150 -39.82 -10.24 3.77
CA ALA A 150 -38.41 -10.24 4.18
C ALA A 150 -37.65 -9.02 3.63
N VAL A 151 -37.88 -8.63 2.37
CA VAL A 151 -37.32 -7.41 1.78
C VAL A 151 -37.81 -6.17 2.53
N LEU A 152 -39.12 -6.07 2.81
CA LEU A 152 -39.67 -4.96 3.58
C LEU A 152 -39.10 -4.91 5.02
N ARG A 153 -38.85 -6.06 5.65
CA ARG A 153 -38.24 -6.15 6.97
C ARG A 153 -36.78 -5.69 6.95
N ARG A 154 -35.98 -6.15 5.98
CA ARG A 154 -34.60 -5.68 5.76
C ARG A 154 -34.54 -4.16 5.50
N LEU A 155 -35.52 -3.61 4.78
CA LEU A 155 -35.63 -2.16 4.57
C LEU A 155 -35.85 -1.39 5.88
N VAL A 156 -36.71 -1.91 6.77
CA VAL A 156 -36.95 -1.31 8.09
C VAL A 156 -35.68 -1.37 8.96
N GLU A 157 -34.95 -2.48 8.93
CA GLU A 157 -33.68 -2.65 9.64
C GLU A 157 -32.59 -1.71 9.11
N ALA A 158 -32.44 -1.61 7.78
CA ALA A 158 -31.52 -0.66 7.14
C ALA A 158 -31.88 0.79 7.50
N GLY A 159 -33.17 1.16 7.43
CA GLY A 159 -33.64 2.47 7.86
C GLY A 159 -33.30 2.77 9.32
N THR A 160 -33.48 1.80 10.21
CA THR A 160 -33.14 1.94 11.64
C THR A 160 -31.63 2.11 11.85
N ARG A 161 -30.80 1.34 11.13
CA ARG A 161 -29.33 1.47 11.15
C ARG A 161 -28.87 2.85 10.66
N ILE A 162 -29.48 3.38 9.60
CA ILE A 162 -29.16 4.71 9.06
C ILE A 162 -29.52 5.81 10.05
N VAL A 163 -30.68 5.69 10.71
CA VAL A 163 -31.06 6.64 11.78
C VAL A 163 -30.06 6.60 12.93
N GLN A 164 -29.62 5.41 13.36
CA GLN A 164 -28.59 5.26 14.39
C GLN A 164 -27.24 5.86 13.96
N LEU A 165 -26.82 5.65 12.72
CA LEU A 165 -25.61 6.25 12.15
C LEU A 165 -25.68 7.79 12.17
N GLY A 166 -26.84 8.38 11.87
CA GLY A 166 -27.05 9.82 11.93
C GLY A 166 -26.96 10.42 13.33
N TYR A 167 -27.41 9.70 14.37
CA TYR A 167 -27.26 10.13 15.76
C TYR A 167 -25.82 9.94 16.28
N ASN A 168 -25.15 8.86 15.90
CA ASN A 168 -23.78 8.56 16.32
C ASN A 168 -22.74 9.45 15.61
N GLY A 169 -23.02 9.91 14.37
CA GLY A 169 -22.15 10.82 13.61
C GLY A 169 -22.08 12.25 14.17
N ALA A 170 -22.98 12.63 15.08
CA ALA A 170 -22.94 13.93 15.75
C ALA A 170 -21.75 14.09 16.73
N GLU A 171 -21.04 13.00 17.05
CA GLU A 171 -19.90 12.96 17.99
C GLU A 171 -18.55 12.68 17.29
N GLY A 172 -18.29 13.29 16.13
CA GLY A 172 -16.93 13.41 15.58
C GLY A 172 -16.45 12.28 14.64
N ALA A 173 -17.35 11.48 14.10
CA ALA A 173 -17.05 10.65 12.93
C ALA A 173 -17.01 11.53 11.66
N ASP A 174 -16.19 11.14 10.68
CA ASP A 174 -16.17 11.80 9.37
C ASP A 174 -17.55 11.64 8.71
N VAL A 175 -18.11 12.76 8.23
CA VAL A 175 -19.44 12.78 7.61
C VAL A 175 -19.47 11.88 6.37
N ASP A 176 -18.34 11.78 5.66
CA ASP A 176 -18.22 10.94 4.47
C ASP A 176 -18.29 9.44 4.82
N GLU A 177 -17.70 9.00 5.93
CA GLU A 177 -17.80 7.61 6.41
C GLU A 177 -19.24 7.23 6.80
N VAL A 178 -19.95 8.16 7.46
CA VAL A 178 -21.37 7.97 7.84
C VAL A 178 -22.25 7.84 6.60
N VAL A 179 -21.98 8.63 5.56
CA VAL A 179 -22.71 8.57 4.29
C VAL A 179 -22.42 7.26 3.55
N ASP A 180 -21.17 6.81 3.48
CA ASP A 180 -20.79 5.56 2.82
C ASP A 180 -21.43 4.34 3.50
N ARG A 181 -21.42 4.30 4.85
CA ARG A 181 -22.08 3.23 5.61
C ARG A 181 -23.60 3.25 5.44
N ALA A 182 -24.19 4.44 5.34
CA ALA A 182 -25.62 4.58 5.05
C ALA A 182 -25.97 4.09 3.63
N GLN A 183 -25.13 4.40 2.63
CA GLN A 183 -25.31 3.91 1.25
C GLN A 183 -25.19 2.39 1.17
N ALA A 184 -24.20 1.80 1.84
CA ALA A 184 -24.01 0.35 1.91
C ALA A 184 -25.23 -0.35 2.53
N ALA A 185 -25.76 0.18 3.64
CA ALA A 185 -26.93 -0.39 4.32
C ALA A 185 -28.21 -0.36 3.47
N ILE A 186 -28.44 0.69 2.65
CA ILE A 186 -29.56 0.71 1.68
C ILE A 186 -29.34 -0.32 0.58
N TYR A 187 -28.10 -0.45 0.12
CA TYR A 187 -27.76 -1.32 -1.00
C TYR A 187 -27.95 -2.81 -0.68
N GLU A 188 -27.62 -3.26 0.54
CA GLU A 188 -27.88 -4.63 1.04
C GLU A 188 -29.36 -5.05 0.91
N VAL A 189 -30.29 -4.09 0.95
CA VAL A 189 -31.74 -4.35 0.87
C VAL A 189 -32.17 -4.68 -0.57
N THR A 190 -31.47 -4.14 -1.57
CA THR A 190 -31.80 -4.25 -3.00
C THR A 190 -31.20 -5.46 -3.70
N GLU A 191 -30.29 -6.19 -3.05
CA GLU A 191 -29.65 -7.36 -3.65
C GLU A 191 -30.62 -8.55 -3.71
N ARG A 192 -31.24 -8.76 -4.88
CA ARG A 192 -31.75 -10.07 -5.27
C ARG A 192 -30.54 -10.91 -5.65
N ARG A 193 -30.28 -11.98 -4.90
CA ARG A 193 -29.25 -12.95 -5.29
C ARG A 193 -29.74 -13.71 -6.52
N THR A 194 -29.07 -13.52 -7.64
CA THR A 194 -28.84 -14.59 -8.61
C THR A 194 -27.88 -15.57 -7.95
N SER A 195 -28.40 -16.58 -7.27
CA SER A 195 -27.60 -17.74 -6.85
C SER A 195 -27.70 -18.80 -7.95
N GLU A 196 -26.74 -18.81 -8.87
CA GLU A 196 -26.46 -19.98 -9.68
C GLU A 196 -25.01 -20.37 -9.42
N ASP A 197 -24.78 -21.25 -8.45
CA ASP A 197 -23.44 -21.78 -8.18
C ASP A 197 -23.07 -22.94 -9.13
N TYR A 198 -24.03 -23.49 -9.89
CA TYR A 198 -23.75 -24.51 -10.91
C TYR A 198 -24.76 -24.45 -12.06
N VAL A 199 -24.27 -24.15 -13.27
CA VAL A 199 -25.04 -24.27 -14.52
C VAL A 199 -24.70 -25.62 -15.15
N ALA A 200 -25.70 -26.36 -15.63
CA ALA A 200 -25.45 -27.63 -16.32
C ALA A 200 -24.64 -27.39 -17.60
N LEU A 201 -23.65 -28.24 -17.89
CA LEU A 201 -22.80 -28.07 -19.09
C LEU A 201 -23.64 -27.98 -20.37
N GLU A 202 -24.77 -28.68 -20.44
CA GLU A 202 -25.71 -28.63 -21.57
C GLU A 202 -26.29 -27.22 -21.81
N GLU A 203 -26.56 -26.47 -20.75
CA GLU A 203 -27.06 -25.09 -20.81
C GLU A 203 -25.96 -24.10 -21.18
N LEU A 204 -24.69 -24.40 -20.87
CA LEU A 204 -23.52 -23.61 -21.30
C LEU A 204 -23.08 -23.93 -22.74
N LEU A 205 -23.37 -25.14 -23.23
CA LEU A 205 -22.96 -25.58 -24.57
C LEU A 205 -23.68 -24.79 -25.65
N GLN A 206 -24.98 -24.51 -25.50
CA GLN A 206 -25.73 -23.79 -26.54
C GLN A 206 -25.22 -22.33 -26.74
N PRO A 207 -25.07 -21.50 -25.69
CA PRO A 207 -24.46 -20.17 -25.82
C PRO A 207 -23.01 -20.22 -26.33
N THR A 208 -22.23 -21.21 -25.90
CA THR A 208 -20.85 -21.39 -26.37
C THR A 208 -20.80 -21.74 -27.86
N MET A 209 -21.72 -22.58 -28.35
CA MET A 209 -21.83 -22.92 -29.77
C MET A 209 -22.34 -21.74 -30.59
N ASP A 210 -23.30 -20.98 -30.06
CA ASP A 210 -23.77 -19.73 -30.69
C ASP A 210 -22.64 -18.69 -30.80
N GLU A 211 -21.76 -18.59 -29.79
CA GLU A 211 -20.54 -17.78 -29.85
C GLU A 211 -19.57 -18.29 -30.91
N ILE A 212 -19.31 -19.60 -30.97
CA ILE A 212 -18.43 -20.20 -31.99
C ILE A 212 -18.96 -19.98 -33.41
N ASP A 213 -20.28 -20.10 -33.62
CA ASP A 213 -20.93 -19.84 -34.91
C ASP A 213 -20.89 -18.34 -35.27
N ALA A 214 -20.99 -17.45 -34.27
CA ALA A 214 -20.81 -16.01 -34.46
C ALA A 214 -19.36 -15.65 -34.87
N ILE A 215 -18.35 -16.37 -34.35
CA ILE A 215 -16.94 -16.21 -34.76
C ILE A 215 -16.74 -16.70 -36.21
N ALA A 216 -17.28 -17.87 -36.54
CA ALA A 216 -17.14 -18.48 -37.85
C ALA A 216 -17.80 -17.64 -38.96
N SER A 217 -18.97 -17.04 -38.67
CA SER A 217 -19.71 -16.20 -39.62
C SER A 217 -19.08 -14.82 -39.87
N ARG A 218 -18.19 -14.34 -38.99
CA ARG A 218 -17.49 -13.05 -39.11
C ARG A 218 -16.05 -13.15 -39.65
N GLY A 219 -15.64 -14.31 -40.17
CA GLY A 219 -14.31 -14.47 -40.76
C GLY A 219 -13.16 -14.49 -39.75
N GLY A 220 -13.42 -14.92 -38.51
CA GLY A 220 -12.37 -15.16 -37.50
C GLY A 220 -11.81 -13.92 -36.81
N SER A 221 -12.43 -12.73 -36.92
CA SER A 221 -11.95 -11.50 -36.27
C SER A 221 -12.86 -10.99 -35.14
N SER A 222 -12.23 -10.89 -33.96
CA SER A 222 -12.54 -10.22 -32.67
C SER A 222 -13.77 -10.66 -31.84
N LEU A 223 -13.48 -11.24 -30.67
CA LEU A 223 -14.40 -11.45 -29.53
C LEU A 223 -14.17 -10.42 -28.39
N GLY A 224 -13.15 -9.55 -28.50
CA GLY A 224 -12.77 -8.55 -27.49
C GLY A 224 -12.93 -7.10 -27.95
N VAL A 225 -12.61 -6.14 -27.08
CA VAL A 225 -12.52 -4.72 -27.43
C VAL A 225 -11.24 -4.49 -28.26
N PRO A 226 -11.32 -3.95 -29.48
CA PRO A 226 -10.14 -3.76 -30.33
C PRO A 226 -9.14 -2.74 -29.76
N THR A 227 -7.86 -3.10 -29.66
CA THR A 227 -6.81 -2.21 -29.15
C THR A 227 -6.48 -1.09 -30.14
N GLY A 228 -6.74 -1.32 -31.43
CA GLY A 228 -6.48 -0.36 -32.50
C GLY A 228 -5.11 -0.52 -33.15
N PHE A 229 -4.38 -1.58 -32.79
CA PHE A 229 -3.13 -2.04 -33.40
C PHE A 229 -3.36 -3.44 -33.97
N VAL A 230 -3.27 -3.60 -35.28
CA VAL A 230 -3.61 -4.87 -35.97
C VAL A 230 -2.77 -6.03 -35.43
N ASP A 231 -1.47 -5.83 -35.33
CA ASP A 231 -0.52 -6.86 -34.87
C ASP A 231 -0.75 -7.24 -33.39
N LEU A 232 -1.23 -6.30 -32.56
CA LEU A 232 -1.58 -6.61 -31.16
C LEU A 232 -2.92 -7.34 -31.08
N ASP A 233 -3.90 -6.96 -31.89
CA ASP A 233 -5.21 -7.60 -31.98
C ASP A 233 -5.11 -9.01 -32.60
N GLU A 234 -4.15 -9.29 -33.49
CA GLU A 234 -3.86 -10.65 -33.99
C GLU A 234 -3.35 -11.58 -32.88
N VAL A 235 -2.56 -11.06 -31.94
CA VAL A 235 -2.00 -11.83 -30.82
C VAL A 235 -3.01 -11.98 -29.67
N THR A 236 -3.81 -10.95 -29.43
CA THR A 236 -4.71 -10.88 -28.26
C THR A 236 -6.17 -11.22 -28.57
N ASN A 237 -6.58 -11.16 -29.85
CA ASN A 237 -7.97 -11.17 -30.31
C ASN A 237 -8.84 -10.03 -29.74
N GLY A 238 -8.19 -8.93 -29.32
CA GLY A 238 -8.78 -7.82 -28.59
C GLY A 238 -8.76 -8.01 -27.06
N LEU A 239 -9.20 -6.99 -26.32
CA LEU A 239 -9.27 -7.02 -24.85
C LEU A 239 -10.58 -7.66 -24.40
N HIS A 240 -10.51 -8.77 -23.67
CA HIS A 240 -11.70 -9.55 -23.33
C HIS A 240 -12.38 -9.10 -22.02
N PRO A 241 -13.72 -9.24 -21.91
CA PRO A 241 -14.47 -9.12 -20.66
C PRO A 241 -13.81 -9.84 -19.48
N GLY A 242 -13.83 -9.24 -18.30
CA GLY A 242 -13.27 -9.86 -17.09
C GLY A 242 -11.75 -9.79 -16.96
N GLN A 243 -11.02 -9.29 -17.96
CA GLN A 243 -9.56 -9.16 -17.92
C GLN A 243 -9.10 -7.92 -17.15
N MET A 244 -8.05 -8.09 -16.36
CA MET A 244 -7.23 -7.00 -15.83
C MET A 244 -5.95 -6.92 -16.66
N ILE A 245 -5.71 -5.77 -17.30
CA ILE A 245 -4.56 -5.50 -18.14
C ILE A 245 -3.70 -4.42 -17.47
N ILE A 246 -2.41 -4.69 -17.27
CA ILE A 246 -1.44 -3.68 -16.83
C ILE A 246 -0.65 -3.20 -18.03
N VAL A 247 -0.61 -1.88 -18.21
CA VAL A 247 0.24 -1.21 -19.20
C VAL A 247 1.32 -0.47 -18.45
N ALA A 248 2.58 -0.81 -18.69
CA ALA A 248 3.68 -0.18 -17.98
C ALA A 248 4.79 0.35 -18.86
N ALA A 249 5.24 1.53 -18.49
CA ALA A 249 6.28 2.27 -19.19
C ALA A 249 7.17 2.99 -18.19
N ARG A 250 8.37 3.35 -18.62
CA ARG A 250 9.26 4.20 -17.82
C ARG A 250 8.74 5.63 -17.78
N PRO A 251 8.88 6.36 -16.65
CA PRO A 251 8.64 7.80 -16.59
C PRO A 251 9.47 8.56 -17.65
N GLY A 252 8.86 9.54 -18.31
CA GLY A 252 9.40 10.21 -19.51
C GLY A 252 10.83 10.77 -19.36
N VAL A 253 11.73 10.33 -20.24
CA VAL A 253 13.18 10.61 -20.34
C VAL A 253 13.53 12.07 -20.76
N GLY A 254 12.62 13.03 -20.62
CA GLY A 254 12.75 14.39 -21.15
C GLY A 254 12.72 15.51 -20.11
N LYS A 255 13.34 15.35 -18.93
CA LYS A 255 13.20 16.30 -17.80
C LYS A 255 14.54 16.81 -17.22
N ALA A 256 15.64 16.76 -17.98
CA ALA A 256 16.96 17.04 -17.41
C ALA A 256 17.30 18.54 -17.37
N LEU A 257 17.88 18.99 -16.25
CA LEU A 257 18.40 20.34 -16.02
C LEU A 257 19.93 20.30 -15.87
N ALA A 258 20.61 21.39 -16.14
CA ALA A 258 22.07 21.47 -15.95
C ALA A 258 22.47 21.20 -14.48
N LEU A 259 23.62 20.54 -14.27
CA LEU A 259 24.06 20.12 -12.92
C LEU A 259 24.21 21.29 -11.94
N ASP A 260 24.56 22.48 -12.43
CA ASP A 260 24.72 23.68 -11.61
C ASP A 260 23.38 24.38 -11.30
N THR A 261 22.24 23.84 -11.77
CA THR A 261 20.93 24.42 -11.49
C THR A 261 20.63 24.37 -9.99
N PRO A 262 20.41 25.51 -9.33
CA PRO A 262 20.14 25.53 -7.90
C PRO A 262 18.73 25.04 -7.59
N LEU A 263 18.59 24.23 -6.54
CA LEU A 263 17.33 23.67 -6.06
C LEU A 263 17.09 24.13 -4.60
N PRO A 264 15.92 24.70 -4.28
CA PRO A 264 15.61 25.13 -2.92
C PRO A 264 15.33 23.92 -2.03
N THR A 265 15.82 23.99 -0.78
CA THR A 265 15.58 22.98 0.26
C THR A 265 15.01 23.64 1.52
N PRO A 266 14.39 22.88 2.44
CA PRO A 266 13.96 23.40 3.75
C PRO A 266 15.10 23.95 4.61
N SER A 267 16.36 23.61 4.29
CA SER A 267 17.56 24.03 5.01
C SER A 267 18.41 25.06 4.27
N GLY A 268 18.06 25.41 3.02
CA GLY A 268 18.83 26.36 2.21
C GLY A 268 18.71 26.07 0.71
N TRP A 269 19.85 25.73 0.09
CA TRP A 269 19.98 25.44 -1.33
C TRP A 269 20.86 24.21 -1.53
N THR A 270 20.55 23.41 -2.54
CA THR A 270 21.44 22.41 -3.14
C THR A 270 21.54 22.67 -4.64
N THR A 271 22.27 21.85 -5.38
CA THR A 271 22.33 21.91 -6.85
C THR A 271 21.87 20.59 -7.45
N MET A 272 21.46 20.61 -8.73
CA MET A 272 21.07 19.41 -9.47
C MET A 272 22.19 18.34 -9.52
N GLY A 273 23.46 18.75 -9.46
CA GLY A 273 24.62 17.86 -9.38
C GLY A 273 24.85 17.25 -8.00
N GLU A 274 24.53 17.97 -6.93
CA GLU A 274 24.79 17.54 -5.54
C GLU A 274 23.62 16.79 -4.91
N VAL A 275 22.40 17.05 -5.38
CA VAL A 275 21.18 16.44 -4.85
C VAL A 275 21.19 14.91 -5.02
N GLY A 276 20.90 14.21 -3.92
CA GLY A 276 20.85 12.75 -3.84
C GLY A 276 19.49 12.24 -3.40
N VAL A 277 19.31 10.92 -3.51
CA VAL A 277 18.12 10.23 -2.98
C VAL A 277 18.11 10.37 -1.45
N GLY A 278 16.96 10.74 -0.89
CA GLY A 278 16.77 11.02 0.54
C GLY A 278 16.94 12.49 0.93
N ASP A 279 17.44 13.36 0.04
CA ASP A 279 17.48 14.81 0.28
C ASP A 279 16.07 15.41 0.21
N THR A 280 15.82 16.50 0.93
CA THR A 280 14.53 17.20 0.90
C THR A 280 14.58 18.44 0.01
N LEU A 281 13.72 18.49 -0.99
CA LEU A 281 13.46 19.66 -1.84
C LEU A 281 12.12 20.32 -1.45
N ILE A 282 11.71 21.33 -2.22
CA ILE A 282 10.42 22.00 -2.08
C ILE A 282 9.58 21.79 -3.35
N ASP A 283 8.29 21.50 -3.19
CA ASP A 283 7.31 21.33 -4.26
C ASP A 283 6.72 22.65 -4.81
N ALA A 284 5.87 22.56 -5.85
CA ALA A 284 5.27 23.73 -6.49
C ALA A 284 4.37 24.58 -5.56
N ASP A 285 3.80 23.96 -4.54
CA ASP A 285 2.94 24.60 -3.54
C ASP A 285 3.74 25.20 -2.36
N GLY A 286 5.06 25.02 -2.35
CA GLY A 286 5.96 25.54 -1.34
C GLY A 286 6.23 24.60 -0.16
N ARG A 287 5.75 23.34 -0.20
CA ARG A 287 5.91 22.37 0.88
C ARG A 287 7.18 21.51 0.71
N PRO A 288 7.79 21.03 1.81
CA PRO A 288 8.88 20.05 1.74
C PRO A 288 8.46 18.73 1.07
N THR A 289 9.33 18.19 0.22
CA THR A 289 9.14 16.92 -0.50
C THR A 289 10.48 16.19 -0.59
N THR A 290 10.50 14.87 -0.48
CA THR A 290 11.73 14.07 -0.47
C THR A 290 12.11 13.64 -1.87
N VAL A 291 13.39 13.69 -2.20
CA VAL A 291 13.94 13.16 -3.45
C VAL A 291 13.95 11.65 -3.37
N VAL A 292 13.08 11.02 -4.14
CA VAL A 292 12.96 9.56 -4.21
C VAL A 292 13.90 8.96 -5.25
N ALA A 293 14.33 9.75 -6.23
CA ALA A 293 15.27 9.29 -7.24
C ALA A 293 16.06 10.43 -7.89
N ALA A 294 17.28 10.12 -8.36
CA ALA A 294 18.11 11.02 -9.14
C ALA A 294 18.77 10.24 -10.29
N THR A 295 18.73 10.75 -11.52
CA THR A 295 19.32 10.06 -12.69
C THR A 295 20.85 10.14 -12.67
N GLU A 296 21.55 9.35 -13.48
CA GLU A 296 22.96 9.63 -13.78
C GLU A 296 23.11 10.93 -14.60
N VAL A 297 24.33 11.47 -14.64
CA VAL A 297 24.66 12.66 -15.42
C VAL A 297 24.63 12.34 -16.92
N MET A 298 23.69 12.94 -17.64
CA MET A 298 23.52 12.78 -19.08
C MET A 298 24.38 13.82 -19.82
N THR A 299 25.07 13.41 -20.89
CA THR A 299 25.94 14.28 -21.70
C THR A 299 25.58 14.18 -23.18
N GLY A 300 25.92 15.19 -23.99
CA GLY A 300 25.68 15.17 -25.45
C GLY A 300 24.25 15.52 -25.91
N ARG A 301 23.37 15.99 -25.00
CA ARG A 301 22.00 16.45 -25.33
C ARG A 301 21.99 17.92 -25.81
N PRO A 302 21.13 18.31 -26.77
CA PRO A 302 20.94 19.72 -27.12
C PRO A 302 20.37 20.48 -25.91
N CYS A 303 21.04 21.55 -25.51
CA CYS A 303 20.68 22.35 -24.34
C CYS A 303 20.31 23.76 -24.78
N TYR A 304 19.40 24.37 -24.03
CA TYR A 304 18.95 25.74 -24.24
C TYR A 304 19.07 26.53 -22.95
N GLU A 305 19.44 27.79 -23.10
CA GLU A 305 19.41 28.79 -22.06
C GLU A 305 18.06 29.53 -22.14
N VAL A 306 17.22 29.37 -21.12
CA VAL A 306 15.88 29.98 -21.00
C VAL A 306 15.96 31.20 -20.09
N GLU A 307 15.79 32.39 -20.65
CA GLU A 307 15.79 33.65 -19.92
C GLU A 307 14.34 34.08 -19.58
N PHE A 308 14.09 34.42 -18.31
CA PHE A 308 12.81 34.89 -17.80
C PHE A 308 12.81 36.41 -17.64
N SER A 309 11.61 36.99 -17.61
CA SER A 309 11.36 38.45 -17.55
C SER A 309 11.74 39.13 -16.24
N ASP A 310 12.24 38.38 -15.27
CA ASP A 310 12.89 38.87 -14.04
C ASP A 310 14.43 38.80 -14.11
N GLY A 311 14.99 38.36 -15.25
CA GLY A 311 16.42 38.22 -15.50
C GLY A 311 16.98 36.83 -15.13
N THR A 312 16.14 35.93 -14.63
CA THR A 312 16.57 34.56 -14.29
C THR A 312 16.85 33.75 -15.54
N VAL A 313 17.90 32.94 -15.48
CA VAL A 313 18.31 32.05 -16.56
C VAL A 313 18.35 30.62 -16.06
N ILE A 314 17.75 29.70 -16.82
CA ILE A 314 17.82 28.26 -16.56
C ILE A 314 18.36 27.56 -17.79
N VAL A 315 19.33 26.67 -17.59
CA VAL A 315 19.81 25.78 -18.64
C VAL A 315 19.07 24.45 -18.54
N ALA A 316 18.32 24.14 -19.58
CA ALA A 316 17.50 22.94 -19.68
C ALA A 316 17.77 22.22 -20.99
N ASP A 317 17.58 20.90 -21.02
CA ASP A 317 17.64 20.18 -22.29
C ASP A 317 16.47 20.59 -23.21
N ALA A 318 16.59 20.28 -24.50
CA ALA A 318 15.60 20.60 -25.53
C ALA A 318 14.20 20.07 -25.19
N GLU A 319 14.14 18.90 -24.57
CA GLU A 319 12.92 18.14 -24.30
C GLU A 319 12.28 18.52 -22.96
N HIS A 320 13.00 19.27 -22.11
CA HIS A 320 12.57 19.71 -20.80
C HIS A 320 11.25 20.47 -20.89
N GLN A 321 10.28 20.01 -20.12
CA GLN A 321 8.90 20.44 -20.23
C GLN A 321 8.52 21.49 -19.17
N TRP A 322 7.93 22.58 -19.63
CA TRP A 322 7.48 23.71 -18.82
C TRP A 322 5.96 23.86 -18.92
N LEU A 323 5.26 23.98 -17.79
CA LEU A 323 3.86 24.43 -17.79
C LEU A 323 3.81 25.94 -18.10
N THR A 324 3.43 26.28 -19.34
CA THR A 324 3.43 27.67 -19.84
C THR A 324 2.04 28.17 -20.22
N GLU A 325 1.66 29.33 -19.69
CA GLU A 325 0.55 30.13 -20.20
C GLU A 325 0.98 30.91 -21.46
N THR A 326 0.12 30.93 -22.48
CA THR A 326 0.32 31.77 -23.67
C THR A 326 -0.42 33.09 -23.56
N ARG A 327 -0.15 34.00 -24.51
CA ARG A 327 -0.93 35.24 -24.62
C ARG A 327 -2.43 34.96 -24.82
N ALA A 328 -2.77 33.88 -25.53
CA ALA A 328 -4.14 33.46 -25.77
C ALA A 328 -4.80 32.95 -24.48
N SER A 329 -4.12 32.08 -23.72
CA SER A 329 -4.64 31.56 -22.45
C SER A 329 -4.83 32.65 -21.40
N ARG A 330 -3.86 33.57 -21.25
CA ARG A 330 -3.97 34.72 -20.34
C ARG A 330 -5.14 35.64 -20.70
N ARG A 331 -5.38 35.89 -21.99
CA ARG A 331 -6.51 36.71 -22.45
C ARG A 331 -7.85 36.04 -22.17
N SER A 332 -7.94 34.72 -22.38
CA SER A 332 -9.13 33.93 -22.06
C SER A 332 -9.43 33.94 -20.56
N ALA A 333 -8.42 33.76 -19.71
CA ALA A 333 -8.56 33.83 -18.25
C ALA A 333 -9.02 35.21 -17.78
N GLN A 334 -8.47 36.29 -18.36
CA GLN A 334 -8.86 37.67 -18.03
C GLN A 334 -10.30 37.99 -18.46
N GLN A 335 -10.73 37.51 -19.63
CA GLN A 335 -12.11 37.68 -20.11
C GLN A 335 -13.13 36.92 -19.26
N ALA A 336 -12.75 35.70 -18.81
CA ALA A 336 -13.53 34.97 -17.84
C ALA A 336 -13.63 35.76 -16.52
N ALA A 337 -12.53 36.22 -15.94
CA ALA A 337 -12.52 36.94 -14.66
C ALA A 337 -13.31 38.27 -14.64
N THR A 338 -13.33 39.00 -15.76
CA THR A 338 -14.00 40.33 -15.86
C THR A 338 -15.50 40.29 -16.16
N GLY A 339 -16.06 39.10 -16.45
CA GLY A 339 -17.51 38.92 -16.54
C GLY A 339 -18.15 39.56 -17.78
N TYR A 340 -17.34 39.82 -18.80
CA TYR A 340 -17.75 40.60 -19.98
C TYR A 340 -18.85 39.91 -20.81
N ASN A 341 -19.11 38.61 -20.61
CA ASN A 341 -20.25 37.90 -21.17
C ASN A 341 -20.87 36.98 -20.11
N GLY A 342 -22.18 37.12 -19.88
CA GLY A 342 -22.97 36.43 -18.84
C GLY A 342 -23.12 34.91 -18.97
N TYR A 343 -22.23 34.23 -19.71
CA TYR A 343 -22.14 32.77 -19.84
C TYR A 343 -20.64 32.41 -19.86
N ARG A 344 -20.10 31.80 -18.78
CA ARG A 344 -18.65 31.65 -18.56
C ARG A 344 -18.17 30.20 -18.68
N ASN A 345 -17.34 29.90 -19.70
CA ASN A 345 -16.30 28.85 -19.67
C ASN A 345 -15.00 29.46 -20.21
N GLN A 346 -13.87 29.21 -19.54
CA GLN A 346 -12.53 29.56 -20.04
C GLN A 346 -12.22 28.69 -21.28
N ARG A 347 -11.80 29.31 -22.39
CA ARG A 347 -11.62 28.63 -23.69
C ARG A 347 -10.17 28.20 -23.96
N THR A 348 -9.20 28.73 -23.21
CA THR A 348 -7.76 28.46 -23.42
C THR A 348 -7.04 28.48 -22.07
N PHE A 349 -6.22 27.46 -21.80
CA PHE A 349 -5.60 27.17 -20.50
C PHE A 349 -4.05 27.19 -20.57
N ALA A 350 -3.38 27.08 -19.43
CA ALA A 350 -1.93 26.84 -19.37
C ALA A 350 -1.60 25.47 -19.95
N GLU A 351 -0.45 25.33 -20.63
CA GLU A 351 -0.09 24.15 -21.40
C GLU A 351 1.37 23.79 -21.24
N VAL A 352 1.65 22.50 -21.09
CA VAL A 352 3.02 21.98 -21.06
C VAL A 352 3.66 22.11 -22.45
N ARG A 353 4.88 22.68 -22.52
CA ARG A 353 5.69 22.88 -23.72
C ARG A 353 7.15 22.52 -23.46
N THR A 354 7.84 21.95 -24.44
CA THR A 354 9.29 21.70 -24.32
C THR A 354 10.09 23.00 -24.42
N THR A 355 11.34 23.00 -23.98
CA THR A 355 12.24 24.14 -24.13
C THR A 355 12.43 24.52 -25.60
N GLU A 356 12.54 23.51 -26.48
CA GLU A 356 12.62 23.71 -27.93
C GLU A 356 11.34 24.33 -28.51
N ASP A 357 10.16 23.89 -28.07
CA ASP A 357 8.88 24.47 -28.48
C ASP A 357 8.81 25.95 -28.09
N ILE A 358 9.22 26.28 -26.87
CA ILE A 358 9.25 27.67 -26.38
C ILE A 358 10.24 28.50 -27.20
N ALA A 359 11.40 27.94 -27.55
CA ALA A 359 12.38 28.61 -28.42
C ALA A 359 11.79 28.97 -29.78
N ALA A 360 11.09 28.02 -30.42
CA ALA A 360 10.44 28.23 -31.69
C ALA A 360 9.28 29.25 -31.61
N THR A 361 8.71 29.46 -30.42
CA THR A 361 7.41 30.11 -30.27
C THR A 361 7.36 31.28 -29.29
N LEU A 362 8.53 31.70 -28.83
CA LEU A 362 8.77 32.73 -27.83
C LEU A 362 7.97 34.02 -28.05
N ARG A 363 7.78 34.42 -29.30
CA ARG A 363 7.07 35.65 -29.69
C ARG A 363 5.86 35.35 -30.58
N CYS A 364 4.78 36.08 -30.34
CA CYS A 364 3.57 36.02 -31.15
C CYS A 364 3.85 36.56 -32.57
N ALA A 365 3.16 36.01 -33.57
CA ALA A 365 3.15 36.52 -34.95
C ALA A 365 2.30 37.80 -35.09
N THR A 366 2.47 38.77 -34.19
CA THR A 366 1.86 40.10 -34.27
C THR A 366 2.89 41.11 -34.80
N ALA A 367 2.43 42.21 -35.39
CA ALA A 367 3.30 43.25 -35.96
C ALA A 367 4.35 43.80 -34.96
N ASP A 368 4.10 43.67 -33.67
CA ASP A 368 4.94 44.13 -32.56
C ASP A 368 5.66 42.99 -31.79
N ARG A 369 5.65 41.75 -32.31
CA ARG A 369 6.42 40.59 -31.79
C ARG A 369 6.36 40.42 -30.26
N ARG A 370 5.16 40.51 -29.69
CA ARG A 370 4.93 40.41 -28.23
C ARG A 370 5.30 39.02 -27.69
N LEU A 371 5.78 38.98 -26.44
CA LEU A 371 6.10 37.72 -25.75
C LEU A 371 4.87 36.82 -25.62
N ASN A 372 5.09 35.53 -25.86
CA ASN A 372 4.03 34.53 -25.90
C ASN A 372 3.93 33.76 -24.59
N HIS A 373 5.03 33.25 -24.03
CA HIS A 373 5.04 32.28 -22.92
C HIS A 373 5.24 32.93 -21.55
N SER A 374 4.55 32.41 -20.53
CA SER A 374 4.84 32.65 -19.11
C SER A 374 4.67 31.40 -18.27
N VAL A 375 5.45 31.23 -17.21
CA VAL A 375 5.35 30.13 -16.24
C VAL A 375 4.80 30.66 -14.92
N ASN A 376 3.95 29.89 -14.23
CA ASN A 376 3.44 30.29 -12.92
C ASN A 376 4.54 30.20 -11.85
N GLY A 377 4.54 31.15 -10.94
CA GLY A 377 5.49 31.22 -9.82
C GLY A 377 5.05 30.37 -8.64
N CYS A 378 6.02 30.05 -7.79
CA CYS A 378 5.83 29.35 -6.53
C CYS A 378 4.86 30.09 -5.58
N ARG A 379 4.07 29.34 -4.81
CA ARG A 379 3.38 29.85 -3.63
C ARG A 379 4.37 30.20 -2.52
N PRO A 380 3.98 30.94 -1.46
CA PRO A 380 4.88 31.15 -0.31
C PRO A 380 5.36 29.80 0.23
N LEU A 381 6.66 29.67 0.54
CA LEU A 381 7.19 28.43 1.13
C LEU A 381 6.45 28.12 2.44
N ASP A 382 5.90 26.92 2.57
CA ASP A 382 5.18 26.46 3.75
C ASP A 382 6.15 25.71 4.66
N LEU A 383 6.81 26.45 5.55
CA LEU A 383 7.85 25.95 6.46
C LEU A 383 7.44 26.20 7.92
N PRO A 384 7.84 25.31 8.85
CA PRO A 384 7.47 25.43 10.26
C PRO A 384 8.10 26.66 10.93
N ASP A 385 7.46 27.14 12.00
CA ASP A 385 8.00 28.16 12.90
C ASP A 385 9.37 27.72 13.45
N ARG A 386 10.31 28.66 13.56
CA ARG A 386 11.64 28.44 14.14
C ARG A 386 11.86 29.30 15.37
N GLU A 387 12.62 28.79 16.33
CA GLU A 387 13.17 29.60 17.41
C GLU A 387 14.32 30.46 16.89
N LEU A 388 14.09 31.77 16.76
CA LEU A 388 15.04 32.71 16.18
C LEU A 388 15.71 33.52 17.30
N ALA A 389 17.04 33.67 17.21
CA ALA A 389 17.84 34.36 18.22
C ALA A 389 17.50 35.86 18.38
N LEU A 390 16.88 36.46 17.35
CA LEU A 390 16.40 37.83 17.35
C LEU A 390 15.01 37.86 16.68
N ALA A 391 14.13 38.74 17.15
CA ALA A 391 12.82 38.91 16.50
C ALA A 391 13.03 39.32 15.02
N PRO A 392 12.34 38.68 14.06
CA PRO A 392 12.58 38.89 12.63
C PRO A 392 12.49 40.35 12.19
N TYR A 393 11.50 41.09 12.68
CA TYR A 393 11.34 42.51 12.38
C TYR A 393 12.53 43.35 12.88
N VAL A 394 13.01 43.06 14.10
CA VAL A 394 14.15 43.77 14.71
C VAL A 394 15.45 43.49 13.93
N LEU A 395 15.65 42.25 13.47
CA LEU A 395 16.75 41.92 12.58
C LEU A 395 16.65 42.68 11.25
N GLY A 396 15.46 42.77 10.65
CA GLY A 396 15.23 43.49 9.41
C GLY A 396 15.57 44.98 9.52
N VAL A 397 15.11 45.63 10.60
CA VAL A 397 15.44 47.03 10.90
C VAL A 397 16.95 47.24 11.06
N TRP A 398 17.64 46.31 11.74
CA TRP A 398 19.10 46.40 11.90
C TRP A 398 19.86 46.11 10.59
N LEU A 399 19.40 45.16 9.77
CA LEU A 399 20.04 44.85 8.51
C LEU A 399 19.96 46.03 7.53
N GLY A 400 18.82 46.71 7.48
CA GLY A 400 18.64 47.93 6.70
C GLY A 400 19.47 49.10 7.21
N ASP A 401 18.95 49.82 8.20
CA ASP A 401 19.52 51.07 8.71
C ASP A 401 20.51 50.91 9.89
N GLY A 402 20.90 49.67 10.22
CA GLY A 402 21.83 49.40 11.32
C GLY A 402 23.30 49.66 11.01
N HIS A 403 24.10 49.91 12.03
CA HIS A 403 25.56 50.06 11.92
C HIS A 403 26.24 48.69 11.90
N SER A 404 27.11 48.45 10.91
CA SER A 404 27.84 47.17 10.77
C SER A 404 28.74 46.81 11.95
N ALA A 405 29.11 47.78 12.80
CA ALA A 405 29.99 47.60 13.95
C ALA A 405 29.26 47.52 15.30
N GLY A 406 27.93 47.60 15.36
CA GLY A 406 27.21 47.53 16.63
C GLY A 406 25.68 47.53 16.53
N ALA A 407 25.02 47.26 17.66
CA ALA A 407 23.56 47.21 17.77
C ALA A 407 22.93 48.62 17.79
N ARG A 408 23.12 49.38 16.72
CA ARG A 408 22.57 50.73 16.54
C ARG A 408 21.93 50.83 15.17
N PHE A 409 20.89 51.65 15.04
CA PHE A 409 20.24 51.97 13.78
C PHE A 409 19.87 53.46 13.74
N THR A 410 19.75 54.00 12.53
CA THR A 410 19.39 55.42 12.34
C THR A 410 18.00 55.50 11.73
N THR A 411 17.10 56.29 12.31
CA THR A 411 15.77 56.49 11.72
C THR A 411 15.20 57.88 12.03
N ALA A 412 14.50 58.45 11.05
CA ALA A 412 13.68 59.65 11.22
C ALA A 412 12.23 59.34 11.62
N ASP A 413 11.82 58.06 11.54
CA ASP A 413 10.46 57.61 11.80
C ASP A 413 10.35 57.02 13.22
N PRO A 414 9.69 57.71 14.18
CA PRO A 414 9.58 57.23 15.57
C PRO A 414 8.75 55.95 15.70
N GLU A 415 7.88 55.64 14.73
CA GLU A 415 7.13 54.38 14.67
C GLU A 415 8.05 53.14 14.63
N ILE A 416 9.23 53.22 13.98
CA ILE A 416 10.19 52.10 13.97
C ILE A 416 10.67 51.79 15.38
N VAL A 417 10.93 52.82 16.19
CA VAL A 417 11.37 52.66 17.60
C VAL A 417 10.28 51.96 18.40
N TRP A 418 9.02 52.39 18.27
CA TRP A 418 7.90 51.75 18.95
C TRP A 418 7.73 50.28 18.52
N HIS A 419 7.85 49.96 17.23
CA HIS A 419 7.76 48.57 16.78
C HIS A 419 8.90 47.69 17.32
N VAL A 420 10.12 48.23 17.48
CA VAL A 420 11.23 47.48 18.10
C VAL A 420 10.97 47.26 19.60
N GLU A 421 10.43 48.25 20.31
CA GLU A 421 10.05 48.12 21.72
C GLU A 421 8.88 47.13 21.92
N ALA A 422 7.92 47.10 20.99
CA ALA A 422 6.79 46.17 21.00
C ALA A 422 7.21 44.71 20.82
N GLU A 423 8.35 44.45 20.17
CA GLU A 423 8.98 43.14 20.07
C GLU A 423 9.80 42.78 21.34
N GLY A 424 9.79 43.64 22.36
CA GLY A 424 10.38 43.40 23.68
C GLY A 424 11.82 43.89 23.87
N PHE A 425 12.34 44.79 23.03
CA PHE A 425 13.72 45.29 23.10
C PHE A 425 13.80 46.76 23.54
N ASP A 426 14.66 47.06 24.52
CA ASP A 426 14.89 48.46 24.93
C ASP A 426 15.66 49.25 23.86
N VAL A 427 15.16 50.43 23.49
CA VAL A 427 15.82 51.34 22.55
C VAL A 427 16.31 52.61 23.27
N VAL A 428 17.59 52.96 23.09
CA VAL A 428 18.23 54.11 23.75
C VAL A 428 18.69 55.15 22.73
N PRO A 429 18.22 56.41 22.77
CA PRO A 429 18.67 57.45 21.85
C PRO A 429 20.12 57.88 22.15
N HIS A 430 20.93 58.05 21.10
CA HIS A 430 22.36 58.39 21.18
C HIS A 430 22.74 59.68 20.42
N GLY A 431 21.77 60.43 19.93
CA GLY A 431 21.96 61.68 19.18
C GLY A 431 20.73 62.04 18.36
N ASN A 432 20.90 62.91 17.35
CA ASN A 432 19.82 63.24 16.42
C ASN A 432 19.63 62.07 15.44
N LEU A 433 18.49 61.37 15.54
CA LEU A 433 18.07 60.22 14.70
C LEU A 433 18.81 58.88 14.93
N LEU A 434 19.83 58.83 15.80
CA LEU A 434 20.59 57.61 16.10
C LEU A 434 20.07 56.91 17.37
N TYR A 435 19.75 55.63 17.25
CA TYR A 435 19.23 54.80 18.34
C TYR A 435 20.08 53.53 18.54
N GLY A 436 20.27 53.12 19.79
CA GLY A 436 20.90 51.85 20.17
C GLY A 436 19.86 50.85 20.64
N ILE A 437 19.96 49.61 20.22
CA ILE A 437 19.10 48.51 20.69
C ILE A 437 19.87 47.74 21.76
N ARG A 438 19.26 47.54 22.94
CA ARG A 438 19.84 46.69 23.98
C ARG A 438 19.58 45.22 23.61
N LEU A 439 20.50 44.65 22.84
CA LEU A 439 20.44 43.24 22.46
C LEU A 439 21.09 42.34 23.54
N PRO A 440 20.63 41.08 23.68
CA PRO A 440 21.34 40.08 24.47
C PRO A 440 22.75 39.88 23.89
N ALA A 441 23.79 40.04 24.71
CA ALA A 441 25.17 39.94 24.25
C ALA A 441 25.59 38.46 24.10
N PRO A 442 26.17 38.00 22.95
CA PRO A 442 26.49 38.71 21.71
C PRO A 442 25.71 38.16 20.49
N VAL A 443 24.37 38.28 20.47
CA VAL A 443 23.49 37.67 19.44
C VAL A 443 23.88 38.04 18.00
N LEU A 444 24.20 39.30 17.69
CA LEU A 444 24.61 39.70 16.32
C LEU A 444 25.94 39.08 15.87
N ARG A 445 26.83 38.77 16.83
CA ARG A 445 28.09 38.07 16.53
C ARG A 445 27.83 36.59 16.29
N THR A 446 26.92 35.99 17.06
CA THR A 446 26.48 34.60 16.88
C THR A 446 25.81 34.39 15.52
N LEU A 447 24.98 35.34 15.09
CA LEU A 447 24.35 35.33 13.76
C LEU A 447 25.33 35.63 12.61
N GLY A 448 26.58 35.99 12.90
CA GLY A 448 27.60 36.29 11.88
C GLY A 448 27.35 37.57 11.06
N VAL A 449 26.32 38.36 11.40
CA VAL A 449 25.91 39.54 10.60
C VAL A 449 26.74 40.79 10.87
N LEU A 450 27.58 40.78 11.90
CA LEU A 450 28.42 41.91 12.29
C LEU A 450 29.64 42.02 11.37
N GLY A 451 29.81 43.16 10.70
CA GLY A 451 30.84 43.36 9.66
C GLY A 451 30.49 42.78 8.29
N ASP A 452 29.50 41.90 8.21
CA ASP A 452 29.03 41.27 6.97
C ASP A 452 27.50 41.13 6.99
N LYS A 453 26.80 42.21 6.62
CA LYS A 453 25.33 42.25 6.64
C LYS A 453 24.75 41.27 5.62
N HIS A 454 24.06 40.25 6.11
CA HIS A 454 23.38 39.22 5.32
C HIS A 454 22.17 38.68 6.11
N ILE A 455 21.25 37.98 5.45
CA ILE A 455 20.13 37.31 6.13
C ILE A 455 20.56 35.88 6.44
N PRO A 456 20.57 35.45 7.71
CA PRO A 456 20.91 34.06 8.04
C PRO A 456 19.87 33.08 7.46
N VAL A 457 20.32 31.88 7.07
CA VAL A 457 19.48 30.89 6.38
C VAL A 457 18.29 30.45 7.23
N GLU A 458 18.45 30.42 8.56
CA GLU A 458 17.38 30.11 9.49
C GLU A 458 16.22 31.12 9.46
N TYR A 459 16.47 32.36 9.02
CA TYR A 459 15.41 33.34 8.77
C TYR A 459 14.85 33.22 7.34
N LEU A 460 15.68 32.88 6.34
CA LEU A 460 15.23 32.64 4.96
C LEU A 460 14.35 31.38 4.82
N ARG A 461 14.44 30.45 5.77
CA ARG A 461 13.68 29.20 5.86
C ARG A 461 12.81 29.11 7.12
N ALA A 462 12.52 30.24 7.75
CA ALA A 462 11.53 30.38 8.82
C ALA A 462 10.10 30.33 8.26
N SER A 463 9.09 30.28 9.12
CA SER A 463 7.70 30.29 8.69
C SER A 463 7.34 31.54 7.89
N GLU A 464 6.26 31.45 7.10
CA GLU A 464 5.75 32.60 6.34
C GLU A 464 5.54 33.85 7.22
N PRO A 465 4.89 33.80 8.40
CA PRO A 465 4.75 34.96 9.28
C PRO A 465 6.09 35.56 9.72
N GLN A 466 7.06 34.72 10.10
CA GLN A 466 8.39 35.15 10.53
C GLN A 466 9.16 35.84 9.38
N ARG A 467 9.08 35.29 8.17
CA ARG A 467 9.68 35.88 6.95
C ARG A 467 9.02 37.19 6.53
N ARG A 468 7.70 37.30 6.63
CA ARG A 468 6.96 38.56 6.40
C ARG A 468 7.38 39.64 7.39
N ALA A 469 7.55 39.29 8.67
CA ALA A 469 8.01 40.23 9.70
C ALA A 469 9.44 40.73 9.43
N LEU A 470 10.35 39.85 8.99
CA LEU A 470 11.70 40.25 8.56
C LEU A 470 11.67 41.20 7.36
N LEU A 471 10.89 40.86 6.33
CA LEU A 471 10.75 41.69 5.13
C LEU A 471 10.19 43.07 5.49
N ALA A 472 9.20 43.15 6.38
CA ALA A 472 8.65 44.42 6.84
C ALA A 472 9.72 45.30 7.51
N GLY A 473 10.60 44.73 8.35
CA GLY A 473 11.69 45.47 8.97
C GLY A 473 12.67 46.06 7.95
N LEU A 474 13.05 45.28 6.92
CA LEU A 474 13.92 45.74 5.82
C LEU A 474 13.26 46.83 4.97
N LEU A 475 11.95 46.73 4.74
CA LEU A 475 11.21 47.68 3.91
C LEU A 475 10.86 48.98 4.66
N ASP A 476 10.65 48.90 5.96
CA ASP A 476 10.36 50.07 6.79
C ASP A 476 11.58 50.97 6.92
N THR A 477 12.80 50.44 6.83
CA THR A 477 14.02 51.24 6.70
C THR A 477 14.25 51.67 5.25
N ASP A 478 14.64 50.74 4.38
CA ASP A 478 15.21 51.03 3.06
C ASP A 478 14.23 50.77 1.89
N GLY A 479 13.00 50.36 2.21
CA GLY A 479 11.94 50.14 1.23
C GLY A 479 11.20 51.44 0.87
N THR A 480 10.91 51.61 -0.41
CA THR A 480 10.13 52.74 -0.95
C THR A 480 9.00 52.24 -1.83
N VAL A 481 7.84 52.87 -1.75
CA VAL A 481 6.73 52.64 -2.69
C VAL A 481 6.91 53.56 -3.90
N LEU A 482 7.09 52.98 -5.08
CA LEU A 482 7.20 53.72 -6.34
C LEU A 482 5.84 54.34 -6.75
N PRO A 483 5.82 55.36 -7.62
CA PRO A 483 4.56 55.90 -8.15
C PRO A 483 3.68 54.85 -8.85
N SER A 484 4.28 53.76 -9.35
CA SER A 484 3.59 52.63 -9.96
C SER A 484 2.85 51.73 -8.96
N GLY A 485 3.01 51.95 -7.65
CA GLY A 485 2.54 51.05 -6.60
C GLY A 485 3.47 49.88 -6.30
N SER A 486 4.53 49.67 -7.09
CA SER A 486 5.54 48.64 -6.82
C SER A 486 6.41 49.01 -5.61
N VAL A 487 6.87 48.00 -4.88
CA VAL A 487 7.79 48.13 -3.75
C VAL A 487 9.21 47.98 -4.27
N GLN A 488 10.09 48.90 -3.88
CA GLN A 488 11.51 48.87 -4.20
C GLN A 488 12.34 48.88 -2.91
N PHE A 489 13.22 47.90 -2.77
CA PHE A 489 14.26 47.87 -1.75
C PHE A 489 15.62 48.16 -2.41
N ALA A 490 16.39 49.08 -1.84
CA ALA A 490 17.64 49.55 -2.42
C ALA A 490 18.77 49.40 -1.41
N VAL A 491 19.82 48.64 -1.76
CA VAL A 491 20.95 48.39 -0.87
C VAL A 491 22.26 48.33 -1.65
N THR A 492 23.39 48.74 -1.07
CA THR A 492 24.71 48.66 -1.72
C THR A 492 25.45 47.36 -1.43
N ASN A 493 25.06 46.63 -0.37
CA ASN A 493 25.60 45.32 -0.07
C ASN A 493 24.98 44.27 -1.00
N ARG A 494 25.81 43.64 -1.83
CA ARG A 494 25.40 42.60 -2.79
C ARG A 494 24.78 41.38 -2.12
N ARG A 495 25.41 40.88 -1.05
CA ARG A 495 24.96 39.68 -0.33
C ARG A 495 23.58 39.91 0.28
N LEU A 496 23.39 41.03 0.97
CA LEU A 496 22.08 41.41 1.51
C LEU A 496 21.02 41.59 0.40
N ALA A 497 21.41 42.07 -0.79
CA ALA A 497 20.51 42.16 -1.93
C ALA A 497 20.08 40.78 -2.44
N GLU A 498 21.02 39.83 -2.58
CA GLU A 498 20.75 38.46 -3.03
C GLU A 498 19.90 37.69 -1.99
N ASP A 499 20.18 37.86 -0.69
CA ASP A 499 19.40 37.24 0.38
C ASP A 499 17.99 37.83 0.47
N THR A 500 17.85 39.15 0.32
CA THR A 500 16.53 39.79 0.27
C THR A 500 15.75 39.33 -0.96
N TYR A 501 16.43 39.02 -2.06
CA TYR A 501 15.80 38.44 -3.26
C TYR A 501 15.24 37.05 -2.96
N ASP A 502 16.01 36.17 -2.30
CA ASP A 502 15.54 34.85 -1.84
C ASP A 502 14.34 34.99 -0.90
N LEU A 503 14.41 35.91 0.08
CA LEU A 503 13.30 36.19 1.00
C LEU A 503 12.01 36.60 0.27
N VAL A 504 12.12 37.51 -0.69
CA VAL A 504 10.96 38.02 -1.46
C VAL A 504 10.39 36.93 -2.37
N VAL A 505 11.24 36.16 -3.07
CA VAL A 505 10.81 35.07 -3.95
C VAL A 505 10.20 33.92 -3.16
N GLY A 506 10.78 33.56 -2.01
CA GLY A 506 10.26 32.52 -1.12
C GLY A 506 8.92 32.90 -0.45
N LEU A 507 8.54 34.18 -0.44
CA LEU A 507 7.20 34.64 -0.05
C LEU A 507 6.19 34.61 -1.23
N GLY A 508 6.57 33.99 -2.35
CA GLY A 508 5.75 33.88 -3.55
C GLY A 508 5.69 35.16 -4.39
N TYR A 509 6.52 36.17 -4.10
CA TYR A 509 6.54 37.41 -4.86
C TYR A 509 7.50 37.36 -6.04
N ARG A 510 7.05 37.86 -7.18
CA ARG A 510 7.93 38.12 -8.32
C ARG A 510 8.81 39.34 -8.04
N CYS A 511 10.12 39.13 -7.99
CA CYS A 511 11.11 40.17 -7.76
C CYS A 511 12.07 40.32 -8.95
N SER A 512 12.39 41.55 -9.34
CA SER A 512 13.47 41.86 -10.27
C SER A 512 14.64 42.49 -9.53
N LEU A 513 15.87 42.04 -9.78
CA LEU A 513 17.10 42.62 -9.24
C LEU A 513 17.81 43.42 -10.34
N THR A 514 18.06 44.71 -10.11
CA THR A 514 18.80 45.57 -11.05
C THR A 514 19.90 46.32 -10.33
N THR A 515 20.91 46.81 -11.04
CA THR A 515 22.00 47.61 -10.44
C THR A 515 21.98 49.04 -10.95
N LYS A 516 22.35 49.98 -10.08
CA LYS A 516 22.47 51.41 -10.38
C LYS A 516 23.75 51.95 -9.77
N ARG A 517 24.52 52.72 -10.56
CA ARG A 517 25.68 53.44 -10.03
C ARG A 517 25.25 54.54 -9.07
N VAL A 518 25.85 54.55 -7.88
CA VAL A 518 25.68 55.55 -6.82
C VAL A 518 27.03 56.12 -6.40
N LYS A 519 27.04 57.24 -5.70
CA LYS A 519 28.28 57.84 -5.18
C LYS A 519 28.80 57.01 -4.00
N GLY A 520 29.72 56.08 -4.28
CA GLY A 520 30.41 55.27 -3.27
C GLY A 520 31.84 55.73 -3.00
N ARG A 521 32.45 55.19 -1.94
CA ARG A 521 33.87 55.39 -1.61
C ARG A 521 34.78 54.32 -2.25
N SER A 522 34.19 53.20 -2.67
CA SER A 522 34.81 52.03 -3.32
C SER A 522 33.92 51.56 -4.48
N GLU A 523 34.41 50.66 -5.34
CA GLU A 523 33.62 50.07 -6.42
C GLU A 523 32.38 49.32 -5.89
N GLU A 524 32.56 48.54 -4.82
CA GLU A 524 31.47 47.83 -4.12
C GLU A 524 30.42 48.78 -3.53
N SER A 525 30.83 49.93 -2.97
CA SER A 525 29.88 50.93 -2.44
C SER A 525 29.36 51.90 -3.50
N SER A 526 29.84 51.81 -4.74
CA SER A 526 29.41 52.64 -5.88
C SER A 526 28.33 51.96 -6.73
N THR A 527 27.87 50.77 -6.32
CA THR A 527 26.80 50.01 -6.98
C THR A 527 25.69 49.76 -5.98
N ALA A 528 24.49 50.27 -6.26
CA ALA A 528 23.28 49.97 -5.52
C ALA A 528 22.49 48.89 -6.27
N TYR A 529 22.08 47.87 -5.53
CA TYR A 529 21.20 46.79 -5.96
C TYR A 529 19.76 47.19 -5.62
N LEU A 530 18.90 47.21 -6.63
CA LEU A 530 17.51 47.63 -6.55
C LEU A 530 16.64 46.40 -6.78
N LEU A 531 16.02 45.91 -5.72
CA LEU A 531 15.01 44.87 -5.78
C LEU A 531 13.65 45.53 -5.96
N THR A 532 12.94 45.20 -7.03
CA THR A 532 11.60 45.73 -7.29
C THR A 532 10.62 44.59 -7.42
N PHE A 533 9.56 44.60 -6.60
CA PHE A 533 8.50 43.61 -6.63
C PHE A 533 7.13 44.28 -6.44
N THR A 534 6.05 43.54 -6.70
CA THR A 534 4.68 44.04 -6.55
C THR A 534 3.87 43.00 -5.79
N THR A 535 3.10 43.43 -4.80
CA THR A 535 2.27 42.56 -3.96
C THR A 535 0.99 43.29 -3.54
N GLN A 536 -0.08 42.55 -3.25
CA GLN A 536 -1.29 43.08 -2.60
C GLN A 536 -1.20 43.00 -1.08
N ASP A 537 -0.20 42.29 -0.57
CA ASP A 537 -0.05 42.05 0.86
C ASP A 537 0.52 43.28 1.58
N ASP A 538 0.16 43.42 2.86
CA ASP A 538 0.72 44.45 3.73
C ASP A 538 2.17 44.09 4.11
N VAL A 539 3.12 44.61 3.35
CA VAL A 539 4.57 44.37 3.52
C VAL A 539 5.31 45.47 4.30
N PHE A 540 4.61 46.51 4.76
CA PHE A 540 5.16 47.57 5.61
C PHE A 540 4.43 47.57 6.96
N ARG A 541 5.14 47.77 8.07
CA ARG A 541 4.49 48.11 9.35
C ARG A 541 4.34 49.62 9.53
N LEU A 542 5.24 50.43 8.97
CA LEU A 542 5.13 51.89 9.01
C LEU A 542 3.83 52.38 8.36
N GLU A 543 3.02 53.11 9.12
CA GLU A 543 1.66 53.47 8.69
C GLU A 543 1.70 54.34 7.43
N ARG A 544 2.63 55.30 7.36
CA ARG A 544 2.79 56.16 6.18
C ARG A 544 3.12 55.36 4.92
N LYS A 545 3.98 54.35 5.01
CA LYS A 545 4.40 53.54 3.86
C LYS A 545 3.30 52.56 3.48
N ARG A 546 2.61 51.96 4.47
CA ARG A 546 1.45 51.09 4.28
C ARG A 546 0.29 51.82 3.59
N LEU A 547 -0.07 53.02 4.05
CA LEU A 547 -1.12 53.83 3.43
C LEU A 547 -0.76 54.24 2.01
N VAL A 548 0.49 54.67 1.76
CA VAL A 548 0.96 55.02 0.41
C VAL A 548 0.98 53.80 -0.51
N HIS A 549 1.39 52.62 -0.01
CA HIS A 549 1.32 51.37 -0.76
C HIS A 549 -0.13 51.05 -1.12
N LYS A 550 -1.02 51.02 -0.13
CA LYS A 550 -2.46 50.76 -0.31
C LYS A 550 -3.11 51.73 -1.30
N GLU A 551 -2.84 53.03 -1.17
CA GLU A 551 -3.41 54.05 -2.07
C GLU A 551 -2.93 53.86 -3.52
N ARG A 552 -1.63 53.60 -3.72
CA ARG A 552 -1.03 53.45 -5.07
C ARG A 552 -1.32 52.09 -5.72
N ASN A 553 -1.61 51.06 -4.93
CA ASN A 553 -1.87 49.69 -5.40
C ASN A 553 -3.29 49.51 -5.99
N THR A 554 -4.24 50.42 -5.71
CA THR A 554 -5.65 50.35 -6.18
C THR A 554 -5.86 50.48 -7.69
N ARG A 555 -4.83 50.81 -8.49
CA ARG A 555 -4.99 51.23 -9.90
C ARG A 555 -4.70 50.18 -10.96
N THR A 556 -4.18 48.98 -10.65
CA THR A 556 -3.89 47.98 -11.69
C THR A 556 -3.98 46.52 -11.17
N PRO A 557 -4.88 45.67 -11.71
CA PRO A 557 -4.83 44.24 -11.45
C PRO A 557 -3.67 43.65 -12.26
N ARG A 558 -2.50 43.48 -11.64
CA ARG A 558 -1.35 42.81 -12.27
C ARG A 558 -1.29 41.37 -11.79
N MET A 559 -1.17 40.44 -12.74
CA MET A 559 -0.92 39.02 -12.48
C MET A 559 0.44 38.91 -11.76
N THR A 560 0.43 38.78 -10.44
CA THR A 560 1.62 38.73 -9.58
C THR A 560 2.27 37.35 -9.55
N GLY A 561 1.57 36.31 -10.01
CA GLY A 561 2.00 34.92 -9.95
C GLY A 561 2.57 34.32 -11.24
N SER A 562 2.92 35.08 -12.27
CA SER A 562 3.51 34.52 -13.50
C SER A 562 4.73 35.27 -14.05
N ARG A 563 5.70 34.52 -14.61
CA ARG A 563 6.97 34.98 -15.18
C ARG A 563 6.99 34.74 -16.68
N PHE A 564 7.16 35.78 -17.48
CA PHE A 564 7.29 35.62 -18.93
C PHE A 564 8.66 35.07 -19.30
N ILE A 565 8.73 34.23 -20.33
CA ILE A 565 9.98 33.82 -20.96
C ILE A 565 10.32 34.88 -22.01
N VAL A 566 11.52 35.46 -21.93
CA VAL A 566 11.95 36.62 -22.74
C VAL A 566 12.96 36.27 -23.82
N ASP A 567 13.78 35.24 -23.59
CA ASP A 567 14.74 34.69 -24.55
C ASP A 567 14.88 33.18 -24.35
N VAL A 568 15.17 32.44 -25.43
CA VAL A 568 15.54 31.02 -25.37
C VAL A 568 16.60 30.76 -26.43
N ARG A 569 17.82 30.46 -26.01
CA ARG A 569 19.00 30.37 -26.89
C ARG A 569 19.58 28.96 -26.86
N ALA A 570 19.82 28.36 -28.02
CA ALA A 570 20.56 27.11 -28.09
C ALA A 570 22.00 27.33 -27.64
N ILE A 571 22.52 26.42 -26.81
CA ILE A 571 23.90 26.44 -26.30
C ILE A 571 24.61 25.11 -26.59
N PRO A 572 25.95 25.05 -26.53
CA PRO A 572 26.67 23.78 -26.54
C PRO A 572 26.14 22.84 -25.45
N SER A 573 26.10 21.54 -25.74
CA SER A 573 25.63 20.54 -24.77
C SER A 573 26.41 20.65 -23.46
N VAL A 574 25.67 20.70 -22.35
CA VAL A 574 26.23 20.63 -20.99
C VAL A 574 25.76 19.34 -20.32
N PRO A 575 26.48 18.85 -19.29
CA PRO A 575 25.98 17.75 -18.47
C PRO A 575 24.66 18.13 -17.78
N VAL A 576 23.64 17.30 -17.94
CA VAL A 576 22.29 17.51 -17.39
C VAL A 576 21.83 16.29 -16.60
N ARG A 577 20.97 16.49 -15.61
CA ARG A 577 20.46 15.45 -14.72
C ARG A 577 19.03 15.76 -14.31
N CYS A 578 18.28 14.75 -13.89
CA CYS A 578 16.90 14.89 -13.40
C CYS A 578 16.79 14.29 -12.00
N VAL A 579 15.89 14.85 -11.18
CA VAL A 579 15.48 14.29 -9.90
C VAL A 579 13.97 14.08 -9.87
N GLU A 580 13.53 13.21 -8.96
CA GLU A 580 12.15 12.83 -8.75
C GLU A 580 11.82 12.98 -7.28
N VAL A 581 10.61 13.45 -6.97
CA VAL A 581 10.17 13.81 -5.63
C VAL A 581 8.86 13.10 -5.26
N ASP A 582 8.67 12.85 -3.96
CA ASP A 582 7.59 12.04 -3.36
C ASP A 582 6.19 12.70 -3.32
N ASN A 583 6.03 13.93 -3.82
CA ASN A 583 4.73 14.59 -3.82
C ASN A 583 3.80 14.12 -4.97
N PRO A 584 2.47 14.20 -4.81
CA PRO A 584 1.49 13.71 -5.80
C PRO A 584 1.59 14.38 -7.17
N ASP A 585 2.04 15.63 -7.21
CA ASP A 585 2.21 16.37 -8.46
C ASP A 585 3.55 16.01 -9.13
N HIS A 586 4.48 15.32 -8.45
CA HIS A 586 5.85 15.08 -8.90
C HIS A 586 6.57 16.36 -9.39
N LEU A 587 6.13 17.51 -8.87
CA LEU A 587 6.67 18.83 -9.15
C LEU A 587 7.66 19.21 -8.07
N TYR A 588 8.83 19.67 -8.47
CA TYR A 588 9.75 20.34 -7.56
C TYR A 588 10.15 21.70 -8.13
N LEU A 589 10.51 22.61 -7.24
CA LEU A 589 10.98 23.93 -7.62
C LEU A 589 12.41 23.84 -8.13
N ALA A 590 12.67 24.37 -9.32
CA ALA A 590 14.01 24.53 -9.84
C ALA A 590 14.39 26.02 -9.98
N SER A 591 15.69 26.31 -9.91
CA SER A 591 16.33 27.63 -9.93
C SER A 591 16.09 28.49 -8.69
N ARG A 592 16.87 29.58 -8.59
CA ARG A 592 16.66 30.65 -7.58
C ARG A 592 15.29 31.33 -7.66
N SER A 593 14.56 31.11 -8.75
CA SER A 593 13.21 31.63 -8.97
C SER A 593 12.10 30.60 -8.79
N MET A 594 12.41 29.34 -8.45
CA MET A 594 11.45 28.33 -8.00
C MET A 594 10.33 27.97 -9.03
N ILE A 595 10.61 27.07 -9.99
CA ILE A 595 9.75 26.73 -11.18
C ILE A 595 9.46 25.18 -11.32
N PRO A 596 8.23 24.68 -11.67
CA PRO A 596 7.80 23.22 -11.73
C PRO A 596 7.64 22.45 -13.13
N THR A 597 7.62 21.06 -13.22
CA THR A 597 7.60 20.11 -14.46
C THR A 597 6.94 18.61 -14.41
N HIS A 598 6.41 17.90 -15.51
CA HIS A 598 5.58 16.57 -15.57
C HIS A 598 5.60 15.52 -16.80
N ASN A 599 4.84 14.31 -16.86
CA ASN A 599 4.40 13.44 -18.10
C ASN A 599 3.70 11.96 -18.04
N SER A 600 2.71 11.56 -18.95
CA SER A 600 2.61 10.32 -19.91
C SER A 600 1.25 10.00 -20.74
N THR A 601 1.20 9.06 -21.77
CA THR A 601 0.16 8.98 -22.89
C THR A 601 -0.47 7.67 -23.50
N LEU A 602 -0.14 6.39 -23.20
CA LEU A 602 -0.63 5.21 -24.01
C LEU A 602 -2.11 4.81 -23.82
N GLY A 603 -2.69 4.91 -22.60
CA GLY A 603 -4.08 4.46 -22.36
C GLY A 603 -5.13 5.20 -23.20
N LEU A 604 -4.80 6.40 -23.69
CA LEU A 604 -5.66 7.18 -24.56
C LEU A 604 -5.89 6.53 -25.94
N ASP A 605 -4.92 5.79 -26.47
CA ASP A 605 -5.06 5.15 -27.79
C ASP A 605 -6.06 3.98 -27.74
N PHE A 606 -6.09 3.22 -26.64
CA PHE A 606 -7.08 2.15 -26.43
C PHE A 606 -8.50 2.73 -26.30
N ALA A 607 -8.67 3.82 -25.55
CA ALA A 607 -9.97 4.51 -25.44
C ALA A 607 -10.49 4.98 -26.80
N ARG A 608 -9.60 5.54 -27.64
CA ARG A 608 -9.92 6.01 -28.98
C ARG A 608 -10.35 4.88 -29.90
N SER A 609 -9.62 3.76 -29.89
CA SER A 609 -10.01 2.59 -30.67
C SER A 609 -11.39 2.08 -30.26
N CYS A 610 -11.63 1.92 -28.96
CA CYS A 610 -12.89 1.43 -28.42
C CYS A 610 -14.08 2.34 -28.78
N SER A 611 -14.03 3.62 -28.41
CA SER A 611 -15.20 4.50 -28.51
C SER A 611 -15.30 5.27 -29.82
N VAL A 612 -14.20 5.79 -30.36
CA VAL A 612 -14.24 6.63 -31.56
C VAL A 612 -14.33 5.78 -32.82
N LYS A 613 -13.53 4.71 -32.92
CA LYS A 613 -13.52 3.85 -34.13
C LYS A 613 -14.62 2.79 -34.13
N HIS A 614 -14.92 2.20 -32.99
CA HIS A 614 -15.83 1.04 -32.89
C HIS A 614 -17.16 1.34 -32.17
N GLY A 615 -17.38 2.58 -31.70
CA GLY A 615 -18.65 2.99 -31.10
C GLY A 615 -18.98 2.26 -29.79
N MET A 616 -18.00 1.65 -29.12
CA MET A 616 -18.19 0.93 -27.87
C MET A 616 -17.95 1.85 -26.67
N THR A 617 -18.76 1.70 -25.62
CA THR A 617 -18.69 2.58 -24.45
C THR A 617 -17.41 2.37 -23.66
N SER A 618 -16.64 3.44 -23.40
CA SER A 618 -15.47 3.37 -22.52
C SER A 618 -15.41 4.51 -21.51
N VAL A 619 -14.67 4.31 -20.42
CA VAL A 619 -14.42 5.33 -19.40
C VAL A 619 -12.94 5.42 -19.06
N ILE A 620 -12.45 6.66 -18.93
CA ILE A 620 -11.12 6.97 -18.41
C ILE A 620 -11.30 7.61 -17.04
N PHE A 621 -10.77 6.95 -16.02
CA PHE A 621 -10.54 7.52 -14.69
C PHE A 621 -9.12 8.06 -14.66
N SER A 622 -8.99 9.38 -14.72
CA SER A 622 -7.72 10.09 -14.78
C SER A 622 -7.42 10.73 -13.45
N LEU A 623 -6.39 10.21 -12.78
CA LEU A 623 -5.90 10.68 -11.49
C LEU A 623 -4.75 11.69 -11.66
N GLU A 624 -4.06 11.69 -12.81
CA GLU A 624 -2.97 12.63 -13.11
C GLU A 624 -3.41 13.77 -14.05
N MET A 625 -4.18 13.48 -15.10
CA MET A 625 -4.47 14.42 -16.18
C MET A 625 -5.89 15.00 -16.10
N SER A 626 -6.04 16.29 -16.39
CA SER A 626 -7.38 16.90 -16.49
C SER A 626 -8.15 16.41 -17.71
N ARG A 627 -9.49 16.44 -17.64
CA ARG A 627 -10.37 16.09 -18.77
C ARG A 627 -10.09 16.88 -20.03
N THR A 628 -9.76 18.17 -19.89
CA THR A 628 -9.40 19.03 -21.03
C THR A 628 -8.13 18.55 -21.71
N GLU A 629 -7.16 18.08 -20.91
CA GLU A 629 -5.91 17.56 -21.45
C GLU A 629 -6.09 16.27 -22.24
N ILE A 630 -6.89 15.36 -21.70
CA ILE A 630 -7.28 14.10 -22.36
C ILE A 630 -7.97 14.38 -23.70
N VAL A 631 -8.97 15.28 -23.71
CA VAL A 631 -9.68 15.66 -24.93
C VAL A 631 -8.76 16.30 -25.97
N MET A 632 -7.85 17.20 -25.56
CA MET A 632 -6.90 17.83 -26.49
C MET A 632 -5.94 16.81 -27.12
N ARG A 633 -5.44 15.87 -26.33
CA ARG A 633 -4.58 14.79 -26.83
C ARG A 633 -5.35 13.87 -27.78
N MET A 634 -6.60 13.57 -27.48
CA MET A 634 -7.49 12.76 -28.33
C MET A 634 -7.75 13.43 -29.67
N LEU A 635 -8.05 14.74 -29.66
CA LEU A 635 -8.27 15.52 -30.87
C LEU A 635 -7.00 15.63 -31.73
N SER A 636 -5.84 15.83 -31.10
CA SER A 636 -4.54 15.83 -31.77
C SER A 636 -4.27 14.51 -32.48
N ALA A 637 -4.58 13.42 -31.77
CA ALA A 637 -4.33 12.08 -32.21
C ALA A 637 -5.28 11.60 -33.34
N GLU A 638 -6.54 12.05 -33.33
CA GLU A 638 -7.53 11.78 -34.38
C GLU A 638 -7.35 12.66 -35.62
N ALA A 639 -7.16 13.97 -35.42
CA ALA A 639 -7.03 14.91 -36.53
C ALA A 639 -5.62 14.89 -37.16
N ARG A 640 -4.66 14.19 -36.52
CA ARG A 640 -3.23 14.17 -36.89
C ARG A 640 -2.66 15.58 -36.97
N ILE A 641 -2.99 16.39 -35.98
CA ILE A 641 -2.52 17.76 -35.83
C ILE A 641 -1.59 17.75 -34.63
N ARG A 642 -0.42 18.36 -34.75
CA ARG A 642 0.57 18.34 -33.65
C ARG A 642 -0.09 18.91 -32.41
N LEU A 643 0.07 18.24 -31.27
CA LEU A 643 -0.55 18.68 -30.03
C LEU A 643 -0.13 20.12 -29.69
N GLY A 644 1.15 20.45 -29.94
CA GLY A 644 1.69 21.80 -29.78
C GLY A 644 1.03 22.85 -30.69
N ASP A 645 0.58 22.47 -31.89
CA ASP A 645 -0.10 23.39 -32.82
C ASP A 645 -1.57 23.61 -32.42
N MET A 646 -2.25 22.58 -31.93
CA MET A 646 -3.60 22.68 -31.37
C MET A 646 -3.63 23.51 -30.09
N ARG A 647 -2.73 23.20 -29.16
CA ARG A 647 -2.50 23.92 -27.91
C ARG A 647 -2.09 25.38 -28.17
N GLY A 648 -1.15 25.57 -29.09
CA GLY A 648 -0.64 26.89 -29.49
C GLY A 648 -1.58 27.73 -30.37
N GLY A 649 -2.72 27.19 -30.83
CA GLY A 649 -3.66 27.87 -31.72
C GLY A 649 -3.07 28.23 -33.09
N ARG A 650 -2.04 27.51 -33.56
CA ARG A 650 -1.37 27.72 -34.86
C ARG A 650 -1.92 26.80 -35.95
N MET A 651 -3.17 26.40 -35.82
CA MET A 651 -3.85 25.54 -36.78
C MET A 651 -4.03 26.29 -38.10
N SER A 652 -3.51 25.71 -39.17
CA SER A 652 -3.80 26.16 -40.54
C SER A 652 -5.29 25.97 -40.86
N ASP A 653 -5.79 26.63 -41.92
CA ASP A 653 -7.17 26.42 -42.38
C ASP A 653 -7.44 24.95 -42.73
N ASP A 654 -6.41 24.22 -43.19
CA ASP A 654 -6.47 22.78 -43.41
C ASP A 654 -6.54 21.98 -42.10
N ASP A 655 -5.78 22.36 -41.08
CA ASP A 655 -5.87 21.74 -39.73
C ASP A 655 -7.26 21.97 -39.12
N TRP A 656 -7.82 23.17 -39.25
CA TRP A 656 -9.20 23.45 -38.83
C TRP A 656 -10.21 22.60 -39.57
N THR A 657 -10.00 22.39 -40.87
CA THR A 657 -10.86 21.52 -41.70
C THR A 657 -10.74 20.06 -41.27
N ARG A 658 -9.53 19.55 -40.99
CA ARG A 658 -9.30 18.19 -40.48
C ARG A 658 -9.91 17.99 -39.10
N LEU A 659 -9.76 18.97 -38.20
CA LEU A 659 -10.38 18.94 -36.87
C LEU A 659 -11.91 18.94 -36.97
N ALA A 660 -12.50 19.85 -37.75
CA ALA A 660 -13.95 19.95 -37.91
C ALA A 660 -14.57 18.66 -38.47
N ARG A 661 -13.87 17.98 -39.39
CA ARG A 661 -14.30 16.67 -39.92
C ARG A 661 -14.34 15.57 -38.86
N ARG A 662 -13.39 15.57 -37.92
CA ARG A 662 -13.29 14.54 -36.85
C ARG A 662 -14.07 14.90 -35.58
N MET A 663 -14.45 16.18 -35.40
CA MET A 663 -15.22 16.61 -34.23
C MET A 663 -16.57 15.91 -34.11
N SER A 664 -17.25 15.62 -35.23
CA SER A 664 -18.54 14.90 -35.19
C SER A 664 -18.36 13.48 -34.65
N GLU A 665 -17.35 12.76 -35.15
CA GLU A 665 -17.03 11.39 -34.74
C GLU A 665 -16.66 11.32 -33.24
N ILE A 666 -15.89 12.28 -32.75
CA ILE A 666 -15.49 12.33 -31.33
C ILE A 666 -16.65 12.76 -30.43
N SER A 667 -17.50 13.68 -30.88
CA SER A 667 -18.65 14.15 -30.09
C SER A 667 -19.75 13.10 -29.97
N GLU A 668 -19.87 12.19 -30.93
CA GLU A 668 -20.84 11.09 -30.93
C GLU A 668 -20.30 9.82 -30.26
N ALA A 669 -18.99 9.74 -30.03
CA ALA A 669 -18.36 8.58 -29.40
C ALA A 669 -18.81 8.42 -27.93
N PRO A 670 -19.17 7.21 -27.48
CA PRO A 670 -19.59 6.94 -26.10
C PRO A 670 -18.39 6.84 -25.13
N LEU A 671 -17.58 7.89 -25.06
CA LEU A 671 -16.39 7.99 -24.20
C LEU A 671 -16.65 8.92 -23.02
N PHE A 672 -16.46 8.40 -21.81
CA PHE A 672 -16.63 9.12 -20.56
C PHE A 672 -15.26 9.39 -19.90
N VAL A 673 -15.09 10.56 -19.30
CA VAL A 673 -13.85 10.93 -18.59
C VAL A 673 -14.20 11.48 -17.22
N ASP A 674 -13.56 10.92 -16.20
CA ASP A 674 -13.64 11.37 -14.82
C ASP A 674 -12.24 11.74 -14.33
N ASP A 675 -12.05 13.01 -14.01
CA ASP A 675 -10.80 13.63 -13.56
C ASP A 675 -10.87 14.08 -12.10
N SER A 676 -11.73 13.44 -11.29
CA SER A 676 -11.83 13.75 -9.86
C SER A 676 -10.55 13.30 -9.13
N PRO A 677 -9.91 14.17 -8.33
CA PRO A 677 -8.69 13.82 -7.60
C PRO A 677 -8.99 12.86 -6.44
N ASN A 678 -8.02 12.04 -6.06
CA ASN A 678 -8.04 11.16 -4.87
C ASN A 678 -9.23 10.19 -4.78
N MET A 679 -9.72 9.68 -5.92
CA MET A 679 -10.84 8.76 -5.93
C MET A 679 -10.52 7.43 -5.25
N THR A 680 -11.44 6.96 -4.41
CA THR A 680 -11.33 5.62 -3.80
C THR A 680 -11.81 4.54 -4.76
N MET A 681 -11.40 3.29 -4.50
CA MET A 681 -11.86 2.13 -5.27
C MET A 681 -13.39 1.97 -5.26
N MET A 682 -14.03 2.30 -4.13
CA MET A 682 -15.48 2.20 -3.98
C MET A 682 -16.22 3.20 -4.88
N GLU A 683 -15.68 4.42 -5.00
CA GLU A 683 -16.22 5.44 -5.91
C GLU A 683 -16.05 5.04 -7.38
N ILE A 684 -14.87 4.53 -7.75
CA ILE A 684 -14.59 4.01 -9.10
C ILE A 684 -15.60 2.92 -9.45
N ARG A 685 -15.76 1.93 -8.56
CA ARG A 685 -16.69 0.82 -8.73
C ARG A 685 -18.15 1.28 -8.84
N ALA A 686 -18.59 2.21 -7.98
CA ALA A 686 -19.95 2.74 -8.00
C ALA A 686 -20.25 3.50 -9.31
N LYS A 687 -19.30 4.32 -9.78
CA LYS A 687 -19.42 5.06 -11.04
C LYS A 687 -19.40 4.11 -12.25
N ALA A 688 -18.51 3.12 -12.26
CA ALA A 688 -18.42 2.11 -13.32
C ALA A 688 -19.69 1.26 -13.41
N ARG A 689 -20.24 0.79 -12.27
CA ARG A 689 -21.54 0.08 -12.21
C ARG A 689 -22.67 0.90 -12.81
N ARG A 690 -22.78 2.18 -12.42
CA ARG A 690 -23.82 3.10 -12.93
C ARG A 690 -23.71 3.28 -14.45
N LEU A 691 -22.48 3.36 -14.96
CA LEU A 691 -22.23 3.51 -16.39
C LEU A 691 -22.51 2.21 -17.15
N LYS A 692 -22.15 1.05 -16.59
CA LYS A 692 -22.49 -0.27 -17.16
C LYS A 692 -24.00 -0.45 -17.32
N GLN A 693 -24.78 -0.09 -16.30
CA GLN A 693 -26.25 -0.18 -16.34
C GLN A 693 -26.91 0.75 -17.36
N ARG A 694 -26.37 1.96 -17.56
CA ARG A 694 -27.00 2.99 -18.42
C ARG A 694 -26.52 2.95 -19.87
N ASN A 695 -25.27 2.57 -20.11
CA ASN A 695 -24.59 2.78 -21.38
C ASN A 695 -23.83 1.54 -21.88
N ASP A 696 -24.02 0.36 -21.26
CA ASP A 696 -23.30 -0.89 -21.58
C ASP A 696 -21.77 -0.68 -21.70
N LEU A 697 -21.14 -0.33 -20.58
CA LEU A 697 -19.70 -0.12 -20.49
C LEU A 697 -18.89 -1.33 -21.00
N ARG A 698 -17.95 -1.08 -21.92
CA ARG A 698 -17.10 -2.08 -22.60
C ARG A 698 -15.61 -1.97 -22.31
N LEU A 699 -15.11 -0.84 -21.80
CA LEU A 699 -13.70 -0.68 -21.41
C LEU A 699 -13.54 0.32 -20.26
N ILE A 700 -12.69 -0.01 -19.28
CA ILE A 700 -12.29 0.89 -18.19
C ILE A 700 -10.78 1.14 -18.30
N ILE A 701 -10.36 2.40 -18.24
CA ILE A 701 -8.93 2.80 -18.18
C ILE A 701 -8.69 3.62 -16.92
N LEU A 702 -7.60 3.33 -16.21
CA LEU A 702 -7.16 4.00 -14.99
C LEU A 702 -5.74 4.56 -15.18
N ASP A 703 -5.59 5.87 -15.02
CA ASP A 703 -4.35 6.61 -15.30
C ASP A 703 -3.94 7.53 -14.13
N TYR A 704 -2.97 7.20 -13.28
CA TYR A 704 -2.25 5.93 -13.13
C TYR A 704 -2.53 5.30 -11.76
N MET A 705 -2.52 3.97 -11.73
CA MET A 705 -2.98 3.14 -10.60
C MET A 705 -2.32 3.48 -9.26
N GLN A 706 -1.05 3.92 -9.28
CA GLN A 706 -0.36 4.30 -8.06
C GLN A 706 -1.01 5.50 -7.37
N LEU A 707 -1.66 6.45 -8.04
CA LEU A 707 -2.29 7.61 -7.37
C LEU A 707 -3.58 7.30 -6.59
N MET A 708 -4.03 6.06 -6.63
CA MET A 708 -5.17 5.62 -5.83
C MET A 708 -4.82 5.65 -4.34
N SER A 709 -5.81 5.95 -3.51
CA SER A 709 -5.73 5.80 -2.05
C SER A 709 -6.76 4.79 -1.58
N SER A 710 -6.36 3.94 -0.65
CA SER A 710 -7.22 2.93 -0.03
C SER A 710 -8.21 3.51 0.99
N GLY A 711 -8.08 4.80 1.36
CA GLY A 711 -8.86 5.44 2.43
C GLY A 711 -8.54 4.89 3.84
N LYS A 712 -7.68 3.88 3.95
CA LYS A 712 -7.15 3.33 5.21
C LYS A 712 -5.68 3.71 5.35
N ARG A 713 -5.18 3.83 6.59
CA ARG A 713 -3.72 3.87 6.83
C ARG A 713 -3.17 2.47 6.52
N VAL A 714 -2.55 2.31 5.36
CA VAL A 714 -1.76 1.14 5.01
C VAL A 714 -0.29 1.46 5.24
N GLU A 715 0.47 0.52 5.78
CA GLU A 715 1.82 0.78 6.28
C GLU A 715 2.90 0.74 5.19
N SER A 716 2.63 0.07 4.07
CA SER A 716 3.52 0.02 2.91
C SER A 716 2.76 0.28 1.63
N ARG A 717 3.35 1.11 0.77
CA ARG A 717 2.84 1.41 -0.58
C ARG A 717 2.66 0.16 -1.43
N GLN A 718 3.50 -0.85 -1.23
CA GLN A 718 3.44 -2.12 -1.94
C GLN A 718 2.18 -2.93 -1.57
N GLN A 719 1.78 -2.89 -0.30
CA GLN A 719 0.56 -3.53 0.17
C GLN A 719 -0.68 -2.82 -0.40
N GLU A 720 -0.64 -1.49 -0.44
CA GLU A 720 -1.68 -0.67 -1.03
C GLU A 720 -1.86 -0.95 -2.54
N VAL A 721 -0.76 -1.03 -3.29
CA VAL A 721 -0.79 -1.37 -4.73
C VAL A 721 -1.24 -2.82 -4.97
N SER A 722 -0.87 -3.77 -4.09
CA SER A 722 -1.37 -5.15 -4.15
C SER A 722 -2.89 -5.21 -3.96
N GLU A 723 -3.41 -4.46 -2.99
CA GLU A 723 -4.85 -4.38 -2.73
C GLU A 723 -5.60 -3.74 -3.90
N PHE A 724 -5.05 -2.67 -4.52
CA PHE A 724 -5.63 -2.08 -5.72
C PHE A 724 -5.68 -3.07 -6.88
N SER A 725 -4.58 -3.77 -7.16
CA SER A 725 -4.50 -4.78 -8.21
C SER A 725 -5.60 -5.85 -8.05
N ARG A 726 -5.77 -6.38 -6.84
CA ARG A 726 -6.85 -7.34 -6.51
C ARG A 726 -8.24 -6.75 -6.75
N ASN A 727 -8.49 -5.57 -6.22
CA ASN A 727 -9.81 -4.93 -6.34
C ASN A 727 -10.16 -4.57 -7.78
N LEU A 728 -9.17 -4.18 -8.60
CA LEU A 728 -9.36 -3.95 -10.04
C LEU A 728 -9.67 -5.23 -10.79
N LYS A 729 -9.04 -6.35 -10.43
CA LYS A 729 -9.37 -7.66 -11.01
C LYS A 729 -10.79 -8.11 -10.63
N LEU A 730 -11.21 -7.88 -9.39
CA LEU A 730 -12.58 -8.15 -8.96
C LEU A 730 -13.58 -7.27 -9.71
N LEU A 731 -13.29 -5.97 -9.86
CA LEU A 731 -14.12 -5.05 -10.64
C LEU A 731 -14.26 -5.51 -12.11
N ALA A 732 -13.17 -5.94 -12.74
CA ALA A 732 -13.18 -6.44 -14.11
C ALA A 732 -14.11 -7.64 -14.27
N LYS A 733 -14.01 -8.63 -13.37
CA LYS A 733 -14.86 -9.83 -13.35
C LYS A 733 -16.32 -9.50 -13.06
N GLU A 734 -16.56 -8.65 -12.07
CA GLU A 734 -17.90 -8.30 -11.61
C GLU A 734 -18.71 -7.59 -12.70
N LEU A 735 -18.08 -6.69 -13.45
CA LEU A 735 -18.76 -5.94 -14.51
C LEU A 735 -18.66 -6.62 -15.89
N GLU A 736 -17.90 -7.71 -15.99
CA GLU A 736 -17.54 -8.36 -17.27
C GLU A 736 -16.98 -7.36 -18.29
N VAL A 737 -15.97 -6.57 -17.86
CA VAL A 737 -15.35 -5.52 -18.69
C VAL A 737 -13.83 -5.59 -18.58
N PRO A 738 -13.06 -5.42 -19.67
CA PRO A 738 -11.62 -5.23 -19.56
C PRO A 738 -11.30 -3.95 -18.77
N VAL A 739 -10.39 -4.08 -17.81
CA VAL A 739 -9.85 -2.96 -17.00
C VAL A 739 -8.37 -2.80 -17.31
N VAL A 740 -8.00 -1.65 -17.87
CA VAL A 740 -6.63 -1.25 -18.19
C VAL A 740 -6.10 -0.33 -17.09
N ALA A 741 -5.09 -0.79 -16.35
CA ALA A 741 -4.40 -0.01 -15.34
C ALA A 741 -3.03 0.44 -15.87
N ILE A 742 -2.80 1.74 -15.92
CA ILE A 742 -1.50 2.31 -16.27
C ILE A 742 -0.62 2.29 -15.02
N SER A 743 0.58 1.76 -15.17
CA SER A 743 1.58 1.63 -14.10
C SER A 743 2.94 2.13 -14.57
N GLN A 744 3.73 2.68 -13.66
CA GLN A 744 5.13 2.99 -13.95
C GLN A 744 6.03 1.78 -13.71
N LEU A 745 7.19 1.73 -14.39
CA LEU A 745 8.25 0.74 -14.18
C LEU A 745 9.33 1.26 -13.23
N ASN A 746 9.96 0.36 -12.49
CA ASN A 746 11.18 0.61 -11.72
C ASN A 746 12.39 0.85 -12.65
N ARG A 747 13.50 1.35 -12.08
CA ARG A 747 14.73 1.66 -12.82
C ARG A 747 15.68 0.46 -12.99
N GLY A 748 15.25 -0.77 -12.65
CA GLY A 748 16.04 -2.00 -12.85
C GLY A 748 16.61 -2.24 -14.27
N PRO A 749 15.90 -1.90 -15.37
CA PRO A 749 16.47 -2.04 -16.71
C PRO A 749 17.63 -1.07 -17.02
N GLU A 750 17.79 0.04 -16.28
CA GLU A 750 18.87 1.03 -16.51
C GLU A 750 20.26 0.50 -16.20
N GLN A 751 20.35 -0.38 -15.19
CA GLN A 751 21.60 -0.95 -14.71
C GLN A 751 22.03 -2.18 -15.54
N ARG A 752 21.13 -2.68 -16.41
CA ARG A 752 21.38 -3.85 -17.25
C ARG A 752 22.02 -3.44 -18.57
N THR A 753 22.90 -4.30 -19.09
CA THR A 753 23.47 -4.13 -20.43
C THR A 753 22.39 -4.13 -21.51
N ASP A 754 21.34 -4.94 -21.32
CA ASP A 754 20.11 -4.89 -22.11
C ASP A 754 19.05 -4.06 -21.36
N LYS A 755 18.79 -2.85 -21.88
CA LYS A 755 17.90 -1.85 -21.28
C LYS A 755 16.41 -2.08 -21.60
N ARG A 756 16.09 -3.23 -22.19
CA ARG A 756 14.72 -3.64 -22.51
C ARG A 756 13.94 -3.96 -21.22
N PRO A 757 12.74 -3.35 -21.02
CA PRO A 757 11.86 -3.66 -19.92
C PRO A 757 11.48 -5.15 -19.84
N MET A 758 11.47 -5.69 -18.63
CA MET A 758 11.07 -7.06 -18.30
C MET A 758 9.98 -7.04 -17.22
N LEU A 759 9.28 -8.17 -17.03
CA LEU A 759 8.29 -8.32 -15.96
C LEU A 759 8.87 -8.01 -14.56
N SER A 760 10.16 -8.29 -14.35
CA SER A 760 10.89 -7.94 -13.13
C SER A 760 10.92 -6.44 -12.84
N ASP A 761 10.68 -5.60 -13.86
CA ASP A 761 10.80 -4.15 -13.76
C ASP A 761 9.47 -3.48 -13.39
N LEU A 762 8.35 -4.22 -13.46
CA LEU A 762 7.10 -3.85 -12.80
C LEU A 762 7.16 -4.02 -11.28
N ARG A 763 8.18 -4.75 -10.79
CA ARG A 763 8.22 -5.20 -9.40
C ARG A 763 8.79 -4.12 -8.50
N GLU A 764 7.95 -3.67 -7.58
CA GLU A 764 8.42 -3.30 -6.24
C GLU A 764 8.60 -4.55 -5.35
N SER A 765 8.17 -5.73 -5.79
CA SER A 765 8.24 -6.97 -5.01
C SER A 765 9.63 -7.62 -5.02
N GLY A 766 10.10 -8.08 -3.85
CA GLY A 766 11.39 -8.75 -3.73
C GLY A 766 11.37 -10.24 -4.05
N CYS A 767 12.56 -10.82 -4.14
CA CYS A 767 12.81 -12.17 -4.65
C CYS A 767 13.65 -12.99 -3.66
N LEU A 768 13.66 -14.31 -3.83
CA LEU A 768 14.35 -15.30 -3.00
C LEU A 768 15.42 -16.04 -3.81
N THR A 769 16.37 -16.72 -3.17
CA THR A 769 17.39 -17.52 -3.89
C THR A 769 16.90 -18.93 -4.22
N LEU A 770 17.58 -19.58 -5.17
CA LEU A 770 17.24 -20.94 -5.66
C LEU A 770 17.22 -21.99 -4.55
N ASN A 771 18.09 -21.83 -3.55
CA ASN A 771 18.23 -22.77 -2.43
C ASN A 771 17.17 -22.58 -1.33
N THR A 772 16.33 -21.56 -1.46
CA THR A 772 15.26 -21.27 -0.49
C THR A 772 14.29 -22.44 -0.44
N ARG A 773 14.07 -22.99 0.76
CA ARG A 773 13.25 -24.18 0.96
C ARG A 773 11.82 -23.83 1.32
N VAL A 774 10.88 -24.21 0.47
CA VAL A 774 9.44 -24.00 0.66
C VAL A 774 8.84 -25.14 1.44
N LEU A 775 8.07 -24.84 2.49
CA LEU A 775 7.40 -25.83 3.33
C LEU A 775 6.10 -26.33 2.69
N ARG A 776 6.07 -27.61 2.31
CA ARG A 776 4.91 -28.23 1.67
C ARG A 776 3.86 -28.65 2.69
N ALA A 777 2.59 -28.40 2.36
CA ALA A 777 1.43 -28.81 3.14
C ALA A 777 0.88 -30.18 2.72
N ASP A 778 1.11 -30.61 1.48
CA ASP A 778 0.66 -31.91 1.00
C ASP A 778 1.31 -33.08 1.75
N ASN A 779 2.64 -33.09 1.84
CA ASN A 779 3.44 -34.19 2.39
C ASN A 779 4.34 -33.75 3.57
N GLY A 780 4.32 -32.47 3.96
CA GLY A 780 5.08 -31.96 5.11
C GLY A 780 6.58 -31.79 4.87
N THR A 781 7.11 -32.15 3.70
CA THR A 781 8.53 -31.99 3.36
C THR A 781 8.83 -30.56 2.93
N GLU A 782 10.11 -30.28 2.67
CA GLU A 782 10.53 -29.06 1.98
C GLU A 782 10.99 -29.37 0.56
N ALA A 783 10.74 -28.44 -0.35
CA ALA A 783 11.32 -28.45 -1.69
C ALA A 783 11.96 -27.09 -1.95
N THR A 784 13.14 -27.07 -2.56
CA THR A 784 13.79 -25.81 -2.93
C THR A 784 13.06 -25.16 -4.11
N LEU A 785 13.11 -23.83 -4.21
CA LEU A 785 12.59 -23.13 -5.40
C LEU A 785 13.24 -23.65 -6.69
N GLY A 786 14.51 -24.04 -6.65
CA GLY A 786 15.18 -24.71 -7.76
C GLY A 786 14.57 -26.03 -8.18
N GLU A 787 14.35 -26.95 -7.23
CA GLU A 787 13.73 -28.24 -7.51
C GLU A 787 12.31 -28.09 -8.08
N LEU A 788 11.54 -27.12 -7.57
CA LEU A 788 10.20 -26.82 -8.06
C LEU A 788 10.24 -26.19 -9.47
N LEU A 789 11.23 -25.36 -9.76
CA LEU A 789 11.42 -24.79 -11.09
C LEU A 789 11.81 -25.86 -12.12
N ASP A 790 12.76 -26.74 -11.77
CA ASP A 790 13.28 -27.78 -12.65
C ASP A 790 12.25 -28.88 -12.90
N SER A 791 11.46 -29.24 -11.89
CA SER A 791 10.39 -30.25 -11.99
C SER A 791 9.10 -29.72 -12.61
N GLY A 792 8.84 -28.41 -12.49
CA GLY A 792 7.55 -27.81 -12.84
C GLY A 792 6.40 -28.21 -11.92
N GLU A 793 6.69 -28.81 -10.77
CA GLU A 793 5.69 -29.25 -9.80
C GLU A 793 4.95 -28.04 -9.17
N GLN A 794 3.64 -28.20 -8.95
CA GLN A 794 2.78 -27.19 -8.32
C GLN A 794 2.27 -27.70 -6.97
N PRO A 795 3.12 -27.74 -5.93
CA PRO A 795 2.78 -28.37 -4.66
C PRO A 795 1.75 -27.55 -3.87
N VAL A 796 1.08 -28.19 -2.91
CA VAL A 796 0.33 -27.45 -1.89
C VAL A 796 1.31 -27.04 -0.79
N VAL A 797 1.33 -25.76 -0.43
CA VAL A 797 2.29 -25.17 0.53
C VAL A 797 1.56 -24.56 1.73
N TRP A 798 2.26 -24.42 2.85
CA TRP A 798 1.73 -23.70 4.00
C TRP A 798 1.84 -22.18 3.80
N SER A 799 0.74 -21.49 4.10
CA SER A 799 0.64 -20.03 4.07
C SER A 799 -0.11 -19.52 5.30
N LEU A 800 -0.08 -18.21 5.56
CA LEU A 800 -0.81 -17.56 6.63
C LEU A 800 -2.09 -16.89 6.10
N ASP A 801 -3.22 -17.11 6.75
CA ASP A 801 -4.45 -16.34 6.51
C ASP A 801 -4.40 -14.94 7.15
N GLU A 802 -5.44 -14.13 6.94
CA GLU A 802 -5.54 -12.78 7.53
C GLU A 802 -5.53 -12.77 9.07
N ARG A 803 -5.74 -13.94 9.71
CA ARG A 803 -5.69 -14.13 11.16
C ARG A 803 -4.36 -14.75 11.63
N LEU A 804 -3.35 -14.79 10.75
CA LEU A 804 -2.04 -15.39 10.99
C LEU A 804 -2.12 -16.88 11.38
N ARG A 805 -3.08 -17.62 10.82
CA ARG A 805 -3.21 -19.08 10.98
C ARG A 805 -2.67 -19.83 9.77
N MET A 806 -2.11 -21.00 10.02
CA MET A 806 -1.52 -21.85 8.98
C MET A 806 -2.62 -22.48 8.13
N VAL A 807 -2.68 -22.12 6.85
CA VAL A 807 -3.64 -22.65 5.87
C VAL A 807 -2.94 -23.19 4.62
N PRO A 808 -3.40 -24.34 4.08
CA PRO A 808 -2.81 -24.91 2.87
C PRO A 808 -3.27 -24.14 1.63
N ARG A 809 -2.34 -23.82 0.73
CA ARG A 809 -2.64 -23.18 -0.57
C ARG A 809 -1.82 -23.78 -1.69
N PRO A 810 -2.39 -23.94 -2.90
CA PRO A 810 -1.61 -24.41 -4.05
C PRO A 810 -0.56 -23.36 -4.42
N MET A 811 0.67 -23.79 -4.69
CA MET A 811 1.68 -22.98 -5.33
C MET A 811 1.60 -23.20 -6.84
N THR A 812 1.19 -22.18 -7.58
CA THR A 812 0.86 -22.31 -9.00
C THR A 812 2.06 -22.13 -9.92
N ARG A 813 3.13 -21.46 -9.47
CA ARG A 813 4.30 -21.20 -10.33
C ARG A 813 5.52 -20.83 -9.51
N VAL A 814 6.69 -21.29 -9.95
CA VAL A 814 8.02 -20.78 -9.58
C VAL A 814 8.71 -20.30 -10.86
N PHE A 815 9.43 -19.18 -10.82
CA PHE A 815 10.08 -18.60 -12.00
C PHE A 815 11.31 -17.76 -11.67
N SER A 816 12.25 -17.70 -12.61
CA SER A 816 13.44 -16.85 -12.49
C SER A 816 13.09 -15.37 -12.62
N SER A 817 13.77 -14.56 -11.81
CA SER A 817 13.54 -13.11 -11.66
C SER A 817 14.80 -12.29 -11.91
N GLY A 818 15.80 -12.91 -12.55
CA GLY A 818 17.07 -12.28 -12.92
C GLY A 818 18.14 -12.43 -11.85
N VAL A 819 19.12 -11.53 -11.89
CA VAL A 819 20.21 -11.43 -10.91
C VAL A 819 20.02 -10.13 -10.13
N LYS A 820 20.04 -10.21 -8.80
CA LYS A 820 19.83 -9.06 -7.89
C LYS A 820 20.75 -9.17 -6.69
N GLU A 821 21.03 -8.05 -6.02
CA GLU A 821 21.71 -8.08 -4.73
C GLU A 821 20.84 -8.79 -3.69
N VAL A 822 21.44 -9.76 -3.00
CA VAL A 822 20.78 -10.61 -2.00
C VAL A 822 21.41 -10.38 -0.64
N PHE A 823 20.56 -10.36 0.39
CA PHE A 823 20.95 -10.24 1.78
C PHE A 823 20.63 -11.54 2.50
N ARG A 824 21.54 -11.97 3.38
CA ARG A 824 21.27 -13.03 4.35
C ARG A 824 20.70 -12.40 5.61
N LEU A 825 19.48 -12.82 5.96
CA LEU A 825 18.79 -12.47 7.19
C LEU A 825 18.88 -13.66 8.16
N ARG A 826 19.32 -13.42 9.40
CA ARG A 826 19.34 -14.44 10.48
C ARG A 826 18.51 -13.99 11.67
N LEU A 827 17.71 -14.91 12.19
CA LEU A 827 16.85 -14.71 13.36
C LEU A 827 17.43 -15.34 14.64
N ALA A 828 16.94 -14.92 15.80
CA ALA A 828 17.42 -15.35 17.11
C ALA A 828 17.17 -16.85 17.39
N SER A 829 16.18 -17.46 16.73
CA SER A 829 16.00 -18.93 16.74
C SER A 829 17.11 -19.70 16.02
N GLY A 830 17.85 -19.02 15.13
CA GLY A 830 18.84 -19.62 14.23
C GLY A 830 18.35 -19.86 12.79
N ARG A 831 17.08 -19.51 12.48
CA ARG A 831 16.56 -19.51 11.11
C ARG A 831 17.27 -18.47 10.25
N GLU A 832 17.50 -18.81 8.99
CA GLU A 832 18.20 -17.98 8.01
C GLU A 832 17.47 -18.04 6.67
N VAL A 833 17.35 -16.90 5.99
CA VAL A 833 16.80 -16.79 4.63
C VAL A 833 17.62 -15.81 3.80
N GLU A 834 17.69 -16.06 2.49
CA GLU A 834 18.42 -15.23 1.54
C GLU A 834 17.42 -14.57 0.57
N ALA A 835 17.27 -13.25 0.67
CA ALA A 835 16.27 -12.49 -0.06
C ALA A 835 16.80 -11.13 -0.53
N THR A 836 16.16 -10.51 -1.51
CA THR A 836 16.50 -9.15 -1.95
C THR A 836 16.03 -8.09 -0.96
N ALA A 837 16.64 -6.90 -0.96
CA ALA A 837 16.30 -5.82 -0.03
C ALA A 837 14.80 -5.43 -0.05
N ASN A 838 14.15 -5.53 -1.20
CA ASN A 838 12.73 -5.20 -1.33
C ASN A 838 11.78 -6.38 -1.02
N HIS A 839 12.28 -7.52 -0.52
CA HIS A 839 11.43 -8.68 -0.24
C HIS A 839 10.68 -8.50 1.09
N PRO A 840 9.34 -8.59 1.12
CA PRO A 840 8.57 -8.31 2.32
C PRO A 840 8.56 -9.49 3.31
N PHE A 841 8.69 -9.17 4.59
CA PHE A 841 8.54 -10.08 5.71
C PHE A 841 7.43 -9.59 6.64
N GLN A 842 6.63 -10.52 7.18
CA GLN A 842 5.51 -10.18 8.04
C GLN A 842 6.02 -9.77 9.43
N THR A 843 5.78 -8.52 9.82
CA THR A 843 5.91 -7.96 11.18
C THR A 843 4.53 -7.88 11.84
N ILE A 844 4.46 -7.38 13.08
CA ILE A 844 3.17 -7.18 13.77
C ILE A 844 2.33 -6.08 13.12
N ASP A 845 3.00 -5.10 12.52
CA ASP A 845 2.39 -3.91 11.94
C ASP A 845 2.00 -4.21 10.47
N GLY A 846 2.77 -5.05 9.77
CA GLY A 846 2.42 -5.46 8.40
C GLY A 846 3.56 -6.16 7.66
N TRP A 847 3.49 -6.20 6.33
CA TRP A 847 4.59 -6.69 5.51
C TRP A 847 5.62 -5.60 5.28
N VAL A 848 6.83 -5.79 5.79
CA VAL A 848 7.93 -4.81 5.73
C VAL A 848 9.08 -5.34 4.85
N PRO A 849 9.59 -4.56 3.89
CA PRO A 849 10.74 -4.95 3.07
C PRO A 849 12.01 -5.18 3.90
N LEU A 850 12.83 -6.17 3.51
CA LEU A 850 14.08 -6.50 4.19
C LEU A 850 15.01 -5.29 4.41
N GLY A 851 15.09 -4.38 3.45
CA GLY A 851 15.95 -3.19 3.49
C GLY A 851 15.51 -2.13 4.50
N GLU A 852 14.25 -2.20 4.96
CA GLU A 852 13.70 -1.33 6.01
C GLU A 852 13.81 -1.97 7.39
N LEU A 853 14.08 -3.28 7.47
CA LEU A 853 14.27 -3.97 8.73
C LEU A 853 15.62 -3.61 9.36
N GLY A 854 15.60 -3.47 10.69
CA GLY A 854 16.75 -3.32 11.55
C GLY A 854 17.01 -4.57 12.41
N VAL A 855 18.24 -4.67 12.94
CA VAL A 855 18.55 -5.66 13.98
C VAL A 855 17.71 -5.33 15.23
N GLY A 856 16.97 -6.31 15.73
CA GLY A 856 16.02 -6.18 16.84
C GLY A 856 14.55 -6.19 16.42
N ASP A 857 14.24 -6.03 15.14
CA ASP A 857 12.87 -6.16 14.63
C ASP A 857 12.40 -7.61 14.71
N ARG A 858 11.08 -7.83 14.71
CA ARG A 858 10.50 -9.16 14.92
C ARG A 858 9.63 -9.60 13.75
N LEU A 859 9.91 -10.80 13.25
CA LEU A 859 9.26 -11.38 12.08
C LEU A 859 8.43 -12.60 12.45
N ALA A 860 7.36 -12.81 11.67
CA ALA A 860 6.50 -13.96 11.78
C ALA A 860 7.20 -15.22 11.30
N VAL A 861 7.35 -16.20 12.20
CA VAL A 861 7.75 -17.56 11.88
C VAL A 861 6.69 -18.54 12.39
N PRO A 862 6.54 -19.75 11.83
CA PRO A 862 5.59 -20.72 12.35
C PRO A 862 5.90 -21.08 13.80
N ARG A 863 4.91 -20.92 14.67
CA ARG A 863 4.93 -21.42 16.05
C ARG A 863 4.59 -22.90 16.09
N THR A 864 3.66 -23.31 15.25
CA THR A 864 3.23 -24.70 15.07
C THR A 864 3.27 -25.03 13.58
N VAL A 865 3.50 -26.29 13.23
CA VAL A 865 3.32 -26.77 11.85
C VAL A 865 2.25 -27.86 11.88
N PRO A 866 1.07 -27.65 11.24
CA PRO A 866 0.01 -28.65 11.21
C PRO A 866 0.41 -29.91 10.43
N GLU A 867 -0.16 -31.06 10.79
CA GLU A 867 0.07 -32.32 10.08
C GLU A 867 -0.09 -32.17 8.56
N PRO A 868 0.71 -32.89 7.76
CA PRO A 868 0.56 -32.87 6.31
C PRO A 868 -0.85 -33.33 5.93
N LEU A 869 -1.38 -32.81 4.84
CA LEU A 869 -2.72 -33.17 4.34
C LEU A 869 -2.80 -34.65 3.94
N GLN A 870 -1.67 -35.24 3.53
CA GLN A 870 -1.55 -36.63 3.12
C GLN A 870 -0.42 -37.29 3.93
N PRO A 871 -0.66 -37.63 5.20
CA PRO A 871 0.34 -38.31 6.01
C PRO A 871 0.60 -39.70 5.44
N THR A 872 1.87 -40.05 5.26
CA THR A 872 2.32 -41.36 4.77
C THR A 872 2.89 -42.13 5.96
N PRO A 873 2.18 -43.13 6.51
CA PRO A 873 2.66 -43.86 7.67
C PRO A 873 3.87 -44.74 7.32
N MET A 874 4.74 -44.94 8.30
CA MET A 874 5.88 -45.85 8.25
C MET A 874 5.70 -46.94 9.31
N PRO A 875 6.10 -48.20 9.11
CA PRO A 875 6.04 -49.19 10.19
C PRO A 875 6.81 -48.71 11.43
N ASP A 876 6.22 -48.83 12.62
CA ASP A 876 6.84 -48.33 13.87
C ASP A 876 8.25 -48.90 14.09
N ALA A 877 8.49 -50.16 13.70
CA ALA A 877 9.81 -50.77 13.74
C ALA A 877 10.85 -50.01 12.90
N GLU A 878 10.47 -49.49 11.73
CA GLU A 878 11.33 -48.67 10.89
C GLU A 878 11.59 -47.30 11.53
N VAL A 879 10.56 -46.67 12.10
CA VAL A 879 10.67 -45.38 12.82
C VAL A 879 11.63 -45.49 14.01
N ILE A 880 11.47 -46.55 14.82
CA ILE A 880 12.31 -46.85 15.98
C ILE A 880 13.75 -47.13 15.55
N MET A 881 13.93 -47.99 14.53
CA MET A 881 15.26 -48.30 13.98
C MET A 881 15.95 -47.03 13.48
N LEU A 882 15.22 -46.17 12.77
CA LEU A 882 15.74 -44.93 12.20
C LEU A 882 16.24 -43.98 13.29
N GLY A 883 15.44 -43.71 14.32
CA GLY A 883 15.81 -42.83 15.43
C GLY A 883 17.10 -43.26 16.12
N HIS A 884 17.24 -44.56 16.39
CA HIS A 884 18.45 -45.13 17.01
C HIS A 884 19.66 -45.13 16.09
N LEU A 885 19.49 -45.43 14.80
CA LEU A 885 20.59 -45.45 13.85
C LEU A 885 21.10 -44.03 13.54
N ILE A 886 20.21 -43.04 13.41
CA ILE A 886 20.62 -41.65 13.15
C ILE A 886 21.46 -41.10 14.32
N GLY A 887 21.12 -41.39 15.57
CA GLY A 887 21.97 -41.04 16.71
C GLY A 887 23.23 -41.90 16.78
N ASP A 888 23.13 -43.03 17.48
CA ASP A 888 24.26 -43.89 17.88
C ASP A 888 24.60 -45.01 16.87
N GLY A 889 23.92 -45.08 15.73
CA GLY A 889 24.22 -46.06 14.68
C GLY A 889 25.49 -45.74 13.88
N SER A 890 26.20 -46.80 13.50
CA SER A 890 27.32 -46.79 12.55
C SER A 890 26.99 -47.65 11.34
N PHE A 891 26.91 -47.00 10.17
CA PHE A 891 26.60 -47.63 8.88
C PHE A 891 27.47 -47.05 7.75
N VAL A 892 28.73 -46.76 8.06
CA VAL A 892 29.71 -46.23 7.10
C VAL A 892 30.10 -47.30 6.08
N ARG A 893 30.45 -46.88 4.85
CA ARG A 893 30.85 -47.79 3.77
C ARG A 893 31.96 -48.75 4.23
N ARG A 894 31.83 -50.03 3.83
CA ARG A 894 32.77 -51.13 4.13
C ARG A 894 32.91 -51.49 5.62
N GLN A 895 31.94 -51.12 6.46
CA GLN A 895 31.83 -51.58 7.84
C GLN A 895 30.48 -52.28 8.08
N PRO A 896 30.40 -53.25 9.02
CA PRO A 896 29.12 -53.82 9.43
C PRO A 896 28.22 -52.74 10.02
N ILE A 897 26.91 -52.83 9.80
CA ILE A 897 25.95 -51.98 10.50
C ILE A 897 26.01 -52.34 11.98
N ARG A 898 26.26 -51.34 12.81
CA ARG A 898 26.34 -51.46 14.27
C ARG A 898 25.50 -50.40 14.95
N TYR A 899 25.00 -50.77 16.11
CA TYR A 899 24.43 -49.85 17.08
C TYR A 899 25.16 -50.08 18.42
N ALA A 900 25.34 -49.05 19.23
CA ALA A 900 25.98 -49.19 20.53
C ALA A 900 25.22 -48.40 21.58
N SER A 901 24.96 -49.02 22.73
CA SER A 901 24.31 -48.35 23.85
C SER A 901 24.71 -48.97 25.18
N THR A 902 24.63 -48.19 26.24
CA THR A 902 24.74 -48.66 27.63
C THR A 902 23.37 -49.00 28.24
N ASP A 903 22.29 -48.72 27.52
CA ASP A 903 20.91 -48.88 27.97
C ASP A 903 20.29 -50.15 27.37
N GLU A 904 19.93 -51.10 28.23
CA GLU A 904 19.28 -52.36 27.82
C GLU A 904 17.93 -52.14 27.14
N ALA A 905 17.17 -51.10 27.50
CA ALA A 905 15.89 -50.82 26.86
C ALA A 905 16.09 -50.33 25.41
N ASN A 906 17.17 -49.60 25.14
CA ASN A 906 17.54 -49.19 23.79
C ASN A 906 18.02 -50.38 22.95
N LEU A 907 18.87 -51.25 23.53
CA LEU A 907 19.34 -52.47 22.87
C LEU A 907 18.17 -53.41 22.51
N ARG A 908 17.19 -53.56 23.40
CA ARG A 908 15.96 -54.34 23.12
C ARG A 908 15.14 -53.72 22.00
N ALA A 909 14.89 -52.42 22.04
CA ALA A 909 14.13 -51.73 20.99
C ALA A 909 14.76 -51.92 19.60
N VAL A 910 16.09 -51.79 19.49
CA VAL A 910 16.80 -52.04 18.22
C VAL A 910 16.76 -53.52 17.82
N THR A 911 16.85 -54.44 18.78
CA THR A 911 16.77 -55.89 18.52
C THR A 911 15.39 -56.29 18.01
N GLU A 912 14.31 -55.78 18.62
CA GLU A 912 12.93 -56.00 18.21
C GLU A 912 12.67 -55.38 16.83
N ALA A 913 13.08 -54.13 16.62
CA ALA A 913 12.96 -53.47 15.33
C ALA A 913 13.73 -54.17 14.20
N ALA A 914 14.88 -54.80 14.50
CA ALA A 914 15.65 -55.55 13.50
C ALA A 914 14.87 -56.76 12.94
N THR A 915 13.94 -57.34 13.71
CA THR A 915 13.14 -58.49 13.27
C THR A 915 12.22 -58.16 12.09
N HIS A 916 11.75 -56.91 11.99
CA HIS A 916 10.97 -56.40 10.84
C HIS A 916 11.74 -56.55 9.53
N PHE A 917 13.06 -56.34 9.56
CA PHE A 917 13.95 -56.50 8.41
C PHE A 917 14.41 -57.95 8.18
N GLY A 918 13.87 -58.90 8.96
CA GLY A 918 14.35 -60.28 9.00
C GLY A 918 15.76 -60.43 9.56
N VAL A 919 16.30 -59.40 10.22
CA VAL A 919 17.66 -59.38 10.76
C VAL A 919 17.65 -59.79 12.23
N THR A 920 18.45 -60.80 12.58
CA THR A 920 18.71 -61.14 13.99
C THR A 920 19.90 -60.33 14.49
N ALA A 921 19.67 -59.43 15.44
CA ALA A 921 20.74 -58.65 16.07
C ALA A 921 21.70 -59.56 16.85
N VAL A 922 22.99 -59.35 16.65
CA VAL A 922 24.06 -60.10 17.34
C VAL A 922 24.71 -59.20 18.36
N ARG A 923 24.64 -59.58 19.63
CA ARG A 923 25.25 -58.85 20.74
C ARG A 923 26.75 -59.15 20.81
N ASP A 924 27.57 -58.12 20.67
CA ASP A 924 29.01 -58.15 20.89
C ASP A 924 29.31 -57.48 22.25
N ASP A 925 29.54 -58.29 23.29
CA ASP A 925 29.98 -57.79 24.59
C ASP A 925 31.52 -57.81 24.64
N HIS A 926 32.13 -56.64 24.50
CA HIS A 926 33.58 -56.47 24.66
C HIS A 926 33.89 -55.96 26.07
N ALA A 927 34.62 -56.74 26.89
CA ALA A 927 34.99 -56.36 28.25
C ALA A 927 35.76 -55.03 28.38
N ALA A 928 36.38 -54.55 27.28
CA ALA A 928 37.08 -53.25 27.22
C ALA A 928 36.20 -52.08 26.74
N ALA A 929 35.06 -52.35 26.08
CA ALA A 929 34.14 -51.33 25.60
C ALA A 929 33.19 -50.95 26.75
N ARG A 930 33.09 -49.66 27.06
CA ARG A 930 32.17 -49.14 28.10
C ARG A 930 30.68 -49.19 27.68
N CYS A 931 30.34 -49.91 26.61
CA CYS A 931 29.01 -50.06 26.06
C CYS A 931 28.86 -51.41 25.34
N THR A 932 27.63 -51.94 25.26
CA THR A 932 27.31 -53.12 24.47
C THR A 932 27.04 -52.69 23.02
N SER A 933 27.57 -53.42 22.04
CA SER A 933 27.31 -53.18 20.62
C SER A 933 26.44 -54.28 20.03
N LEU A 934 25.45 -53.91 19.22
CA LEU A 934 24.69 -54.80 18.36
C LEU A 934 25.26 -54.74 16.95
N ARG A 935 25.66 -55.89 16.41
CA ARG A 935 25.85 -56.07 14.96
C ARG A 935 24.54 -56.47 14.33
N LEU A 936 24.23 -55.87 13.18
CA LEU A 936 23.02 -56.15 12.41
C LEU A 936 23.40 -56.84 11.08
N PRO A 937 23.77 -58.14 11.10
CA PRO A 937 24.21 -58.87 9.91
C PRO A 937 23.05 -59.10 8.93
N ALA A 938 23.37 -59.31 7.66
CA ALA A 938 22.36 -59.76 6.71
C ALA A 938 21.89 -61.18 7.08
N PRO A 939 20.60 -61.53 6.88
CA PRO A 939 20.09 -62.86 7.19
C PRO A 939 20.55 -63.94 6.19
N TYR A 940 21.30 -63.53 5.16
CA TYR A 940 21.83 -64.37 4.10
C TYR A 940 23.26 -63.95 3.72
N HIS A 941 23.97 -64.82 3.01
CA HIS A 941 25.27 -64.50 2.43
C HIS A 941 25.15 -63.41 1.36
N LEU A 942 25.98 -62.37 1.49
CA LEU A 942 26.05 -61.27 0.54
C LEU A 942 26.85 -61.70 -0.70
N THR A 943 26.17 -61.90 -1.83
CA THR A 943 26.75 -62.14 -3.15
C THR A 943 26.59 -60.90 -4.04
N ARG A 944 27.14 -60.91 -5.28
CA ARG A 944 26.96 -59.80 -6.23
C ARG A 944 25.46 -59.51 -6.43
N GLY A 945 25.04 -58.26 -6.19
CA GLY A 945 23.65 -57.82 -6.30
C GLY A 945 22.77 -58.07 -5.07
N ARG A 946 23.27 -58.72 -4.01
CA ARG A 946 22.55 -58.89 -2.74
C ARG A 946 23.10 -57.97 -1.67
N ARG A 947 22.21 -57.19 -1.05
CA ARG A 947 22.54 -56.19 -0.01
C ARG A 947 21.88 -56.57 1.32
N ASN A 948 22.45 -56.11 2.44
CA ASN A 948 21.80 -56.23 3.75
C ASN A 948 20.45 -55.46 3.71
N PRO A 949 19.32 -56.03 4.18
CA PRO A 949 18.01 -55.37 4.12
C PRO A 949 17.98 -53.98 4.74
N ILE A 950 18.59 -53.80 5.91
CA ILE A 950 18.70 -52.50 6.58
C ILE A 950 19.59 -51.55 5.77
N ALA A 951 20.67 -52.07 5.17
CA ALA A 951 21.52 -51.24 4.31
C ALA A 951 20.80 -50.75 3.05
N ALA A 952 19.96 -51.61 2.44
CA ALA A 952 19.16 -51.27 1.26
C ALA A 952 18.11 -50.22 1.61
N TRP A 953 17.38 -50.41 2.70
CA TRP A 953 16.44 -49.42 3.23
C TRP A 953 17.12 -48.07 3.55
N LEU A 954 18.30 -48.08 4.16
CA LEU A 954 19.08 -46.86 4.38
C LEU A 954 19.58 -46.20 3.08
N ASP A 955 19.75 -46.94 1.98
CA ASP A 955 20.05 -46.31 0.68
C ASP A 955 18.84 -45.59 0.11
N GLU A 956 17.65 -46.18 0.22
CA GLU A 956 16.39 -45.56 -0.20
C GLU A 956 16.15 -44.24 0.54
N LEU A 957 16.54 -44.18 1.82
CA LEU A 957 16.48 -42.97 2.64
C LEU A 957 17.68 -42.01 2.43
N GLY A 958 18.67 -42.38 1.61
CA GLY A 958 19.87 -41.57 1.34
C GLY A 958 20.85 -41.47 2.52
N LEU A 959 20.76 -42.36 3.52
CA LEU A 959 21.54 -42.32 4.76
C LEU A 959 22.74 -43.26 4.77
N PHE A 960 22.71 -44.35 4.00
CA PHE A 960 23.77 -45.36 4.07
C PHE A 960 25.13 -44.80 3.68
N GLY A 961 26.15 -45.07 4.50
CA GLY A 961 27.52 -44.62 4.26
C GLY A 961 27.85 -43.23 4.81
N LEU A 962 26.86 -42.46 5.30
CA LEU A 962 27.08 -41.14 5.89
C LEU A 962 27.76 -41.22 7.25
N ARG A 963 28.56 -40.19 7.57
CA ARG A 963 29.18 -39.98 8.89
C ARG A 963 28.29 -39.09 9.76
N SER A 964 28.56 -39.03 11.06
CA SER A 964 27.77 -38.29 12.06
C SER A 964 27.44 -36.82 11.71
N HIS A 965 28.33 -36.13 10.98
CA HIS A 965 28.16 -34.73 10.56
C HIS A 965 27.41 -34.56 9.23
N GLU A 966 27.16 -35.67 8.52
CA GLU A 966 26.46 -35.70 7.24
C GLU A 966 25.02 -36.24 7.39
N LYS A 967 24.70 -36.86 8.53
CA LYS A 967 23.36 -37.40 8.82
C LYS A 967 22.31 -36.28 8.82
N PHE A 968 21.08 -36.61 8.43
CA PHE A 968 19.91 -35.72 8.38
C PHE A 968 18.64 -36.54 8.65
N VAL A 969 17.50 -35.89 8.86
CA VAL A 969 16.20 -36.57 8.94
C VAL A 969 15.67 -36.77 7.51
N PRO A 970 15.38 -38.01 7.08
CA PRO A 970 14.92 -38.26 5.72
C PRO A 970 13.51 -37.71 5.48
N PRO A 971 13.17 -37.30 4.24
CA PRO A 971 11.88 -36.69 3.90
C PRO A 971 10.66 -37.49 4.38
N ALA A 972 10.73 -38.82 4.32
CA ALA A 972 9.65 -39.71 4.76
C ALA A 972 9.19 -39.47 6.22
N VAL A 973 10.09 -39.00 7.10
CA VAL A 973 9.74 -38.70 8.51
C VAL A 973 8.89 -37.43 8.62
N PHE A 974 9.06 -36.45 7.73
CA PHE A 974 8.27 -35.22 7.73
C PHE A 974 6.84 -35.44 7.25
N SER A 975 6.63 -36.50 6.47
CA SER A 975 5.31 -36.97 6.00
C SER A 975 4.57 -37.84 7.00
N LEU A 976 5.16 -38.16 8.15
CA LEU A 976 4.49 -38.94 9.19
C LEU A 976 3.42 -38.10 9.91
N ALA A 977 2.40 -38.80 10.43
CA ALA A 977 1.45 -38.24 11.39
C ALA A 977 2.15 -37.87 12.71
N ARG A 978 1.53 -36.99 13.51
CA ARG A 978 2.14 -36.42 14.72
C ARG A 978 2.57 -37.49 15.74
N ASP A 979 1.80 -38.56 15.89
CA ASP A 979 2.11 -39.67 16.79
C ASP A 979 3.42 -40.39 16.40
N GLN A 980 3.62 -40.67 15.12
CA GLN A 980 4.82 -41.32 14.60
C GLN A 980 6.04 -40.38 14.59
N VAL A 981 5.84 -39.07 14.37
CA VAL A 981 6.92 -38.07 14.60
C VAL A 981 7.32 -38.07 16.08
N GLY A 982 6.36 -38.18 16.99
CA GLY A 982 6.60 -38.29 18.43
C GLY A 982 7.40 -39.55 18.78
N LEU A 983 7.04 -40.69 18.19
CA LEU A 983 7.78 -41.94 18.32
C LEU A 983 9.23 -41.80 17.81
N PHE A 984 9.41 -41.20 16.63
CA PHE A 984 10.75 -40.95 16.07
C PHE A 984 11.60 -40.09 17.02
N LEU A 985 11.07 -38.94 17.46
CA LEU A 985 11.78 -38.02 18.35
C LEU A 985 12.08 -38.66 19.70
N ARG A 986 11.15 -39.44 20.28
CA ARG A 986 11.34 -40.19 21.54
C ARG A 986 12.54 -41.13 21.47
N HIS A 987 12.70 -41.84 20.37
CA HIS A 987 13.79 -42.79 20.16
C HIS A 987 15.09 -42.10 19.75
N LEU A 988 15.02 -41.03 18.95
CA LEU A 988 16.18 -40.20 18.63
C LEU A 988 16.77 -39.57 19.89
N TRP A 989 15.94 -39.03 20.79
CA TRP A 989 16.40 -38.40 22.03
C TRP A 989 17.00 -39.39 23.05
N ALA A 990 16.73 -40.69 22.91
CA ALA A 990 17.32 -41.72 23.76
C ALA A 990 18.84 -41.90 23.53
N THR A 991 19.33 -41.40 22.38
CA THR A 991 20.74 -41.48 21.95
C THR A 991 21.55 -40.27 22.47
N ASP A 992 21.87 -39.32 21.57
CA ASP A 992 22.60 -38.06 21.81
C ASP A 992 21.77 -36.98 22.53
N GLY A 993 20.54 -37.29 22.91
CA GLY A 993 19.69 -36.41 23.70
C GLY A 993 20.09 -36.36 25.17
N SER A 994 19.72 -35.27 25.84
CA SER A 994 19.96 -35.04 27.26
C SER A 994 18.68 -34.53 27.89
N VAL A 995 18.24 -35.19 28.96
CA VAL A 995 17.12 -34.79 29.81
C VAL A 995 17.54 -35.04 31.24
N ARG A 996 17.68 -33.96 32.01
CA ARG A 996 17.98 -34.04 33.45
C ARG A 996 17.44 -32.82 34.18
N TRP A 997 17.13 -33.03 35.44
CA TRP A 997 16.92 -31.95 36.38
C TRP A 997 18.28 -31.40 36.87
N ASP A 998 18.40 -30.09 36.99
CA ASP A 998 19.56 -29.42 37.59
C ASP A 998 19.15 -28.80 38.92
N ASP A 999 19.40 -29.52 40.02
CA ASP A 999 19.04 -29.10 41.38
C ASP A 999 19.64 -27.75 41.76
N LYS A 1000 20.84 -27.42 41.25
CA LYS A 1000 21.53 -26.17 41.60
C LYS A 1000 20.89 -24.98 40.91
N ALA A 1001 20.43 -25.16 39.67
CA ALA A 1001 19.81 -24.10 38.89
C ALA A 1001 18.28 -24.11 38.99
N GLY A 1002 17.68 -25.12 39.63
CA GLY A 1002 16.22 -25.27 39.74
C GLY A 1002 15.52 -25.32 38.39
N GLN A 1003 16.13 -25.97 37.39
CA GLN A 1003 15.59 -26.02 36.03
C GLN A 1003 15.86 -27.38 35.35
N ALA A 1004 14.96 -27.78 34.45
CA ALA A 1004 15.22 -28.90 33.56
C ALA A 1004 16.16 -28.49 32.42
N ARG A 1005 17.13 -29.35 32.11
CA ARG A 1005 18.03 -29.23 30.96
C ARG A 1005 17.65 -30.28 29.93
N ILE A 1006 16.95 -29.84 28.89
CA ILE A 1006 16.53 -30.66 27.75
C ILE A 1006 17.24 -30.15 26.50
N TYR A 1007 18.13 -30.96 25.93
CA TYR A 1007 18.80 -30.62 24.67
C TYR A 1007 19.20 -31.85 23.87
N TYR A 1008 19.37 -31.68 22.56
CA TYR A 1008 19.92 -32.66 21.64
C TYR A 1008 21.23 -32.13 21.05
N ALA A 1009 22.29 -32.94 21.02
CA ALA A 1009 23.59 -32.53 20.51
C ALA A 1009 23.96 -33.32 19.24
N SER A 1010 24.42 -32.62 18.20
CA SER A 1010 24.95 -33.28 17.01
C SER A 1010 26.11 -32.51 16.39
N THR A 1011 26.89 -33.18 15.56
CA THR A 1011 27.89 -32.54 14.68
C THR A 1011 27.32 -32.20 13.29
N SER A 1012 26.07 -32.64 13.00
CA SER A 1012 25.33 -32.25 11.80
C SER A 1012 24.42 -31.07 12.11
N ARG A 1013 24.65 -29.94 11.43
CA ARG A 1013 23.78 -28.75 11.52
C ARG A 1013 22.38 -29.07 10.96
N ARG A 1014 22.34 -29.72 9.78
CA ARG A 1014 21.10 -30.11 9.11
C ARG A 1014 20.22 -30.99 10.00
N LEU A 1015 20.79 -31.99 10.67
CA LEU A 1015 20.03 -32.85 11.58
C LEU A 1015 19.39 -32.06 12.73
N VAL A 1016 20.11 -31.07 13.27
CA VAL A 1016 19.59 -30.23 14.36
C VAL A 1016 18.46 -29.32 13.86
N GLU A 1017 18.59 -28.74 12.67
CA GLU A 1017 17.53 -27.94 12.02
C GLU A 1017 16.30 -28.79 11.67
N ASP A 1018 16.50 -30.01 11.19
CA ASP A 1018 15.44 -30.99 10.92
C ASP A 1018 14.65 -31.33 12.20
N VAL A 1019 15.37 -31.62 13.30
CA VAL A 1019 14.75 -31.91 14.60
C VAL A 1019 14.00 -30.69 15.16
N ALA A 1020 14.55 -29.47 14.99
CA ALA A 1020 13.86 -28.25 15.37
C ALA A 1020 12.51 -28.11 14.66
N ARG A 1021 12.45 -28.45 13.37
CA ARG A 1021 11.23 -28.43 12.57
C ARG A 1021 10.21 -29.47 13.02
N LEU A 1022 10.64 -30.71 13.29
CA LEU A 1022 9.76 -31.75 13.80
C LEU A 1022 9.15 -31.39 15.16
N LEU A 1023 9.88 -30.67 16.02
CA LEU A 1023 9.36 -30.19 17.30
C LEU A 1023 8.21 -29.17 17.15
N LEU A 1024 8.17 -28.40 16.05
CA LEU A 1024 7.05 -27.48 15.76
C LEU A 1024 5.74 -28.23 15.48
N ARG A 1025 5.78 -29.52 15.13
CA ARG A 1025 4.58 -30.38 15.03
C ARG A 1025 3.82 -30.49 16.36
N PHE A 1026 4.53 -30.27 17.47
CA PHE A 1026 4.01 -30.27 18.83
C PHE A 1026 3.89 -28.86 19.42
N GLY A 1027 4.20 -27.81 18.63
CA GLY A 1027 4.30 -26.44 19.14
C GLY A 1027 5.47 -26.22 20.12
N VAL A 1028 6.47 -27.11 20.12
CA VAL A 1028 7.65 -27.02 21.00
C VAL A 1028 8.69 -26.11 20.35
N LEU A 1029 8.83 -24.90 20.89
CA LEU A 1029 9.86 -23.97 20.44
C LEU A 1029 11.25 -24.39 20.95
N SER A 1030 12.25 -24.33 20.06
CA SER A 1030 13.64 -24.67 20.38
C SER A 1030 14.62 -23.61 19.90
N ARG A 1031 15.83 -23.62 20.46
CA ARG A 1031 16.93 -22.73 20.04
C ARG A 1031 18.19 -23.52 19.74
N ILE A 1032 18.81 -23.20 18.62
CA ILE A 1032 20.06 -23.82 18.18
C ILE A 1032 21.23 -22.98 18.66
N LYS A 1033 22.21 -23.61 19.32
CA LYS A 1033 23.47 -22.97 19.74
C LYS A 1033 24.66 -23.71 19.16
N ARG A 1034 25.59 -22.94 18.56
CA ARG A 1034 26.91 -23.44 18.16
C ARG A 1034 27.75 -23.71 19.42
N ALA A 1035 28.29 -24.91 19.51
CA ALA A 1035 29.17 -25.38 20.59
C ALA A 1035 30.54 -25.74 20.00
N PRO A 1036 31.45 -24.75 19.87
CA PRO A 1036 32.76 -24.98 19.28
C PRO A 1036 33.61 -25.86 20.20
N LYS A 1037 34.38 -26.79 19.62
CA LYS A 1037 35.32 -27.65 20.34
C LYS A 1037 36.71 -27.48 19.75
N SER A 1038 37.65 -26.98 20.56
CA SER A 1038 39.03 -26.71 20.12
C SER A 1038 39.68 -27.95 19.47
N GLY A 1039 40.19 -27.78 18.25
CA GLY A 1039 40.81 -28.86 17.47
C GLY A 1039 39.85 -29.90 16.89
N TYR A 1040 38.54 -29.65 16.93
CA TYR A 1040 37.50 -30.54 16.41
C TYR A 1040 36.44 -29.77 15.62
N ARG A 1041 35.55 -30.47 14.91
CA ARG A 1041 34.42 -29.83 14.21
C ARG A 1041 33.46 -29.20 15.22
N ASP A 1042 32.77 -28.13 14.82
CA ASP A 1042 31.75 -27.52 15.64
C ASP A 1042 30.61 -28.49 15.94
N GLY A 1043 30.16 -28.51 17.20
CA GLY A 1043 28.93 -29.13 17.61
C GLY A 1043 27.77 -28.14 17.56
N TRP A 1044 26.55 -28.67 17.43
CA TRP A 1044 25.30 -27.93 17.43
C TRP A 1044 24.39 -28.52 18.50
N HIS A 1045 23.94 -27.68 19.41
CA HIS A 1045 23.03 -28.08 20.49
C HIS A 1045 21.67 -27.44 20.25
N LEU A 1046 20.63 -28.27 20.13
CA LEU A 1046 19.24 -27.86 20.12
C LEU A 1046 18.72 -27.90 21.55
N TYR A 1047 18.30 -26.76 22.08
CA TYR A 1047 17.76 -26.66 23.44
C TYR A 1047 16.24 -26.44 23.41
N VAL A 1048 15.52 -27.16 24.26
CA VAL A 1048 14.11 -26.90 24.57
C VAL A 1048 14.06 -26.08 25.86
N TYR A 1049 13.56 -24.84 25.76
CA TYR A 1049 13.54 -23.87 26.86
C TYR A 1049 12.11 -23.48 27.25
N GLY A 1050 11.93 -23.16 28.52
CA GLY A 1050 10.64 -22.75 29.07
C GLY A 1050 9.84 -23.94 29.59
N ALA A 1051 9.25 -23.77 30.78
CA ALA A 1051 8.53 -24.85 31.45
C ALA A 1051 7.40 -25.43 30.57
N GLU A 1052 6.68 -24.59 29.83
CA GLU A 1052 5.60 -25.03 28.93
C GLU A 1052 6.11 -25.90 27.77
N ASN A 1053 7.07 -25.41 26.97
CA ASN A 1053 7.69 -26.20 25.89
C ASN A 1053 8.32 -27.50 26.41
N GLN A 1054 8.97 -27.43 27.58
CA GLN A 1054 9.60 -28.59 28.21
C GLN A 1054 8.56 -29.60 28.69
N LEU A 1055 7.44 -29.16 29.26
CA LEU A 1055 6.35 -30.04 29.67
C LEU A 1055 5.68 -30.69 28.46
N ILE A 1056 5.37 -29.94 27.40
CA ILE A 1056 4.84 -30.50 26.15
C ILE A 1056 5.79 -31.57 25.60
N PHE A 1057 7.10 -31.28 25.54
CA PHE A 1057 8.09 -32.26 25.12
C PHE A 1057 8.09 -33.51 26.01
N LEU A 1058 8.06 -33.35 27.34
CA LEU A 1058 8.15 -34.48 28.27
C LEU A 1058 6.86 -35.32 28.30
N ASP A 1059 5.70 -34.68 28.19
CA ASP A 1059 4.38 -35.31 28.30
C ASP A 1059 3.93 -35.95 26.98
N GLU A 1060 4.17 -35.30 25.84
CA GLU A 1060 3.71 -35.78 24.53
C GLU A 1060 4.76 -36.61 23.78
N ILE A 1061 6.04 -36.23 23.85
CA ILE A 1061 7.13 -36.93 23.15
C ILE A 1061 7.80 -37.91 24.11
N GLY A 1062 8.34 -37.42 25.22
CA GLY A 1062 9.11 -38.20 26.19
C GLY A 1062 10.44 -38.70 25.64
N VAL A 1063 11.12 -39.57 26.40
CA VAL A 1063 12.40 -40.19 25.98
C VAL A 1063 12.35 -41.68 26.28
N HIS A 1064 12.81 -42.51 25.33
CA HIS A 1064 12.87 -43.96 25.55
C HIS A 1064 14.02 -44.36 26.49
N GLY A 1065 13.85 -45.49 27.17
CA GLY A 1065 14.87 -46.10 28.03
C GLY A 1065 15.07 -45.44 29.39
N LEU A 1066 16.25 -45.61 29.99
CA LEU A 1066 16.64 -45.11 31.31
C LEU A 1066 16.49 -43.58 31.41
N ARG A 1067 16.74 -42.87 30.31
CA ARG A 1067 16.56 -41.40 30.24
C ARG A 1067 15.09 -40.99 30.38
N GLY A 1068 14.15 -41.87 30.05
CA GLY A 1068 12.71 -41.66 30.28
C GLY A 1068 12.35 -41.52 31.76
N LEU A 1069 13.08 -42.19 32.67
CA LEU A 1069 12.89 -42.01 34.11
C LEU A 1069 13.32 -40.60 34.54
N SER A 1070 14.47 -40.12 34.04
CA SER A 1070 14.91 -38.74 34.27
C SER A 1070 13.94 -37.71 33.69
N ALA A 1071 13.29 -38.03 32.56
CA ALA A 1071 12.26 -37.20 31.95
C ALA A 1071 11.02 -37.08 32.84
N GLN A 1072 10.54 -38.19 33.44
CA GLN A 1072 9.44 -38.18 34.40
C GLN A 1072 9.75 -37.32 35.62
N VAL A 1073 10.94 -37.49 36.21
CA VAL A 1073 11.38 -36.68 37.35
C VAL A 1073 11.46 -35.20 36.98
N ALA A 1074 12.01 -34.87 35.81
CA ALA A 1074 12.06 -33.49 35.33
C ALA A 1074 10.65 -32.90 35.12
N ALA A 1075 9.70 -33.68 34.60
CA ALA A 1075 8.31 -33.24 34.39
C ALA A 1075 7.61 -32.94 35.71
N GLU A 1076 7.71 -33.83 36.70
CA GLU A 1076 7.13 -33.62 38.04
C GLU A 1076 7.67 -32.36 38.71
N GLN A 1077 8.98 -32.14 38.65
CA GLN A 1077 9.62 -30.95 39.22
C GLN A 1077 9.22 -29.67 38.46
N LEU A 1078 9.13 -29.72 37.13
CA LEU A 1078 8.71 -28.59 36.30
C LEU A 1078 7.25 -28.16 36.56
N ARG A 1079 6.34 -29.10 36.83
CA ARG A 1079 4.94 -28.79 37.18
C ARG A 1079 4.82 -27.97 38.46
N GLY A 1080 5.80 -28.05 39.36
CA GLY A 1080 5.91 -27.22 40.56
C GLY A 1080 6.46 -25.81 40.33
N ILE A 1081 6.97 -25.50 39.13
CA ILE A 1081 7.52 -24.18 38.79
C ILE A 1081 6.47 -23.34 38.08
N ALA A 1082 6.26 -22.11 38.56
CA ALA A 1082 5.51 -21.10 37.80
C ALA A 1082 6.27 -20.76 36.51
N GLY A 1083 5.71 -21.15 35.36
CA GLY A 1083 6.33 -20.95 34.06
C GLY A 1083 6.62 -19.48 33.73
N ASN A 1084 7.79 -19.21 33.13
CA ASN A 1084 8.10 -17.89 32.61
C ASN A 1084 7.31 -17.63 31.32
N THR A 1085 6.27 -16.82 31.40
CA THR A 1085 5.40 -16.48 30.27
C THR A 1085 6.06 -15.55 29.25
N ASN A 1086 7.25 -14.99 29.53
CA ASN A 1086 7.90 -13.99 28.66
C ASN A 1086 8.78 -14.63 27.56
N LEU A 1087 8.58 -15.91 27.23
CA LEU A 1087 9.32 -16.60 26.17
C LEU A 1087 8.62 -16.50 24.81
N ASP A 1088 7.29 -16.61 24.82
CA ASP A 1088 6.43 -16.38 23.67
C ASP A 1088 5.68 -15.06 23.87
N THR A 1089 6.20 -14.02 23.23
CA THR A 1089 5.74 -12.64 23.42
C THR A 1089 5.34 -12.03 22.10
N VAL A 1090 4.24 -11.29 22.12
CA VAL A 1090 3.82 -10.45 21.00
C VAL A 1090 4.64 -9.15 21.06
N PRO A 1091 5.06 -8.57 19.92
CA PRO A 1091 5.87 -7.35 19.91
C PRO A 1091 5.23 -6.22 20.72
N ARG A 1092 6.05 -5.33 21.29
CA ARG A 1092 5.61 -4.31 22.26
C ARG A 1092 4.71 -3.25 21.62
N GLU A 1093 4.76 -3.14 20.30
CA GLU A 1093 4.02 -2.22 19.45
C GLU A 1093 2.51 -2.39 19.66
N ILE A 1094 2.06 -3.60 20.00
CA ILE A 1094 0.66 -3.91 20.34
C ILE A 1094 0.11 -3.07 21.52
N TRP A 1095 0.99 -2.58 22.41
CA TRP A 1095 0.57 -1.69 23.48
C TRP A 1095 0.08 -0.33 23.00
N GLN A 1096 0.38 0.07 21.76
CA GLN A 1096 -0.22 1.27 21.15
C GLN A 1096 -1.69 1.04 20.85
N GLN A 1097 -2.04 -0.10 20.24
CA GLN A 1097 -3.43 -0.49 19.96
C GLN A 1097 -4.25 -0.62 21.27
N VAL A 1098 -3.71 -1.31 22.27
CA VAL A 1098 -4.34 -1.43 23.61
C VAL A 1098 -4.60 -0.05 24.23
N ARG A 1099 -3.66 0.90 24.11
CA ARG A 1099 -3.86 2.27 24.62
C ARG A 1099 -4.93 3.03 23.85
N GLY A 1100 -5.05 2.83 22.54
CA GLY A 1100 -6.13 3.37 21.73
C GLY A 1100 -7.50 2.90 22.20
N ILE A 1101 -7.64 1.58 22.43
CA ILE A 1101 -8.89 0.97 22.91
C ILE A 1101 -9.25 1.48 24.31
N LEU A 1102 -8.27 1.57 25.22
CA LEU A 1102 -8.48 2.14 26.56
C LEU A 1102 -8.99 3.59 26.51
N ALA A 1103 -8.44 4.41 25.61
CA ALA A 1103 -8.88 5.79 25.43
C ALA A 1103 -10.32 5.86 24.89
N ALA A 1104 -10.66 5.01 23.91
CA ALA A 1104 -12.01 4.93 23.35
C ALA A 1104 -13.06 4.51 24.39
N GLN A 1105 -12.73 3.52 25.24
CA GLN A 1105 -13.61 3.03 26.32
C GLN A 1105 -13.59 3.90 27.58
N ARG A 1106 -12.81 4.99 27.60
CA ARG A 1106 -12.59 5.88 28.76
C ARG A 1106 -12.12 5.13 30.02
N MET A 1107 -11.43 4.01 29.85
CA MET A 1107 -10.90 3.21 30.95
C MET A 1107 -9.52 3.73 31.36
N THR A 1108 -9.34 4.06 32.64
CA THR A 1108 -8.04 4.51 33.12
C THR A 1108 -7.03 3.36 33.18
N HIS A 1109 -5.73 3.65 33.07
CA HIS A 1109 -4.69 2.62 33.21
C HIS A 1109 -4.74 1.88 34.56
N ARG A 1110 -5.28 2.54 35.60
CA ARG A 1110 -5.41 1.94 36.93
C ARG A 1110 -6.58 0.97 37.01
N GLU A 1111 -7.71 1.32 36.40
CA GLU A 1111 -8.86 0.42 36.25
C GLU A 1111 -8.50 -0.77 35.38
N PHE A 1112 -7.81 -0.54 34.27
CA PHE A 1112 -7.32 -1.60 33.40
C PHE A 1112 -6.39 -2.57 34.13
N ALA A 1113 -5.40 -2.05 34.87
CA ALA A 1113 -4.49 -2.88 35.66
C ALA A 1113 -5.26 -3.73 36.70
N ALA A 1114 -6.28 -3.15 37.35
CA ALA A 1114 -7.14 -3.85 38.30
C ALA A 1114 -7.98 -4.95 37.63
N ALA A 1115 -8.61 -4.66 36.48
CA ALA A 1115 -9.39 -5.62 35.69
C ALA A 1115 -8.52 -6.78 35.16
N MET A 1116 -7.27 -6.49 34.81
CA MET A 1116 -6.25 -7.48 34.43
C MET A 1116 -5.78 -8.38 35.58
N GLY A 1117 -6.21 -8.11 36.82
CA GLY A 1117 -5.73 -8.79 38.03
C GLY A 1117 -4.25 -8.51 38.32
N SER A 1118 -3.75 -7.34 37.93
CA SER A 1118 -2.34 -6.95 38.04
C SER A 1118 -2.15 -5.75 38.96
N ARG A 1119 -1.01 -5.66 39.66
CA ARG A 1119 -0.67 -4.47 40.43
C ARG A 1119 -0.32 -3.32 39.48
N PHE A 1120 -0.92 -2.16 39.71
CA PHE A 1120 -0.58 -0.95 38.95
C PHE A 1120 0.86 -0.50 39.29
N CYS A 1121 1.76 -0.60 38.30
CA CYS A 1121 3.18 -0.26 38.43
C CYS A 1121 3.61 0.89 37.50
N GLY A 1122 2.72 1.85 37.24
CA GLY A 1122 3.00 2.99 36.37
C GLY A 1122 3.22 2.59 34.91
N SER A 1123 4.31 3.07 34.29
CA SER A 1123 4.59 2.84 32.87
C SER A 1123 5.30 1.52 32.55
N THR A 1124 5.68 0.75 33.56
CA THR A 1124 6.52 -0.47 33.42
C THR A 1124 5.86 -1.54 32.55
N MET A 1125 4.53 -1.69 32.61
CA MET A 1125 3.78 -2.66 31.80
C MET A 1125 4.00 -2.43 30.30
N TRP A 1126 4.04 -1.16 29.87
CA TRP A 1126 4.11 -0.75 28.47
C TRP A 1126 5.52 -0.85 27.87
N LYS A 1127 6.55 -1.03 28.71
CA LYS A 1127 7.95 -1.07 28.27
C LYS A 1127 8.39 -2.44 27.75
N HIS A 1128 7.61 -3.49 28.02
CA HIS A 1128 7.99 -4.87 27.72
C HIS A 1128 6.93 -5.54 26.85
N ALA A 1129 7.37 -6.35 25.89
CA ALA A 1129 6.52 -7.18 25.05
C ALA A 1129 5.57 -8.05 25.92
N PRO A 1130 4.24 -8.03 25.69
CA PRO A 1130 3.31 -8.88 26.42
C PRO A 1130 3.49 -10.36 26.09
N SER A 1131 3.32 -11.21 27.10
CA SER A 1131 3.06 -12.63 26.84
C SER A 1131 1.67 -12.81 26.23
N ARG A 1132 1.47 -13.88 25.44
CA ARG A 1132 0.14 -14.21 24.89
C ARG A 1132 -0.95 -14.33 25.95
N SER A 1133 -0.65 -14.97 27.08
CA SER A 1133 -1.57 -15.07 28.22
C SER A 1133 -1.91 -13.72 28.87
N ARG A 1134 -1.02 -12.71 28.74
CA ARG A 1134 -1.31 -11.34 29.16
C ARG A 1134 -2.14 -10.63 28.09
N LEU A 1135 -1.84 -10.84 26.81
CA LEU A 1135 -2.63 -10.25 25.73
C LEU A 1135 -4.06 -10.80 25.69
N ALA A 1136 -4.26 -12.11 25.84
CA ALA A 1136 -5.59 -12.73 25.92
C ALA A 1136 -6.43 -12.19 27.09
N ARG A 1137 -5.81 -11.96 28.24
CA ARG A 1137 -6.49 -11.28 29.36
C ARG A 1137 -6.84 -9.84 29.03
N ALA A 1138 -5.96 -9.13 28.33
CA ALA A 1138 -6.24 -7.77 27.89
C ALA A 1138 -7.40 -7.76 26.89
N ALA A 1139 -7.42 -8.68 25.93
CA ALA A 1139 -8.50 -8.87 24.98
C ALA A 1139 -9.84 -9.15 25.69
N ALA A 1140 -9.85 -10.07 26.67
CA ALA A 1140 -11.04 -10.39 27.44
C ALA A 1140 -11.55 -9.22 28.32
N VAL A 1141 -10.64 -8.39 28.85
CA VAL A 1141 -11.00 -7.19 29.63
C VAL A 1141 -11.56 -6.09 28.74
N LEU A 1142 -11.02 -5.96 27.52
CA LEU A 1142 -11.39 -4.92 26.57
C LEU A 1142 -12.50 -5.34 25.60
N ASP A 1143 -12.90 -6.61 25.62
CA ASP A 1143 -13.84 -7.22 24.67
C ASP A 1143 -13.46 -6.96 23.20
N ASP A 1144 -12.17 -7.10 22.90
CA ASP A 1144 -11.60 -6.79 21.59
C ASP A 1144 -11.20 -8.08 20.85
N ALA A 1145 -11.88 -8.34 19.72
CA ALA A 1145 -11.68 -9.55 18.93
C ALA A 1145 -10.30 -9.59 18.23
N ASP A 1146 -9.74 -8.45 17.85
CA ASP A 1146 -8.46 -8.40 17.13
C ASP A 1146 -7.28 -8.70 18.07
N LEU A 1147 -7.33 -8.18 19.32
CA LEU A 1147 -6.38 -8.54 20.36
C LEU A 1147 -6.46 -10.02 20.75
N ASP A 1148 -7.66 -10.61 20.74
CA ASP A 1148 -7.84 -12.04 21.02
C ASP A 1148 -7.22 -12.90 19.90
N LEU A 1149 -7.47 -12.54 18.64
CA LEU A 1149 -6.87 -13.20 17.47
C LEU A 1149 -5.33 -13.16 17.51
N LEU A 1150 -4.74 -12.01 17.87
CA LEU A 1150 -3.29 -11.87 18.02
C LEU A 1150 -2.72 -12.71 19.17
N ALA A 1151 -3.52 -12.97 20.21
CA ALA A 1151 -3.13 -13.83 21.31
C ALA A 1151 -3.17 -15.33 20.96
N THR A 1152 -4.03 -15.76 20.03
CA THR A 1152 -4.28 -17.18 19.71
C THR A 1152 -3.72 -17.70 18.38
N ASN A 1153 -3.09 -16.85 17.55
CA ASN A 1153 -2.59 -17.25 16.23
C ASN A 1153 -1.40 -18.26 16.23
N ASP A 1154 -1.05 -18.76 15.03
CA ASP A 1154 -0.05 -19.81 14.81
C ASP A 1154 1.37 -19.28 14.57
N VAL A 1155 1.61 -18.00 14.84
CA VAL A 1155 2.88 -17.33 14.57
C VAL A 1155 3.71 -17.16 15.85
N PHE A 1156 5.02 -17.26 15.73
CA PHE A 1156 5.98 -16.82 16.75
C PHE A 1156 6.73 -15.61 16.19
N TRP A 1157 6.94 -14.60 17.05
CA TRP A 1157 7.62 -13.36 16.65
C TRP A 1157 9.10 -13.44 16.99
N ASP A 1158 9.90 -13.82 16.00
CA ASP A 1158 11.33 -14.06 16.18
C ASP A 1158 12.17 -12.85 15.81
N GLU A 1159 13.23 -12.59 16.57
CA GLU A 1159 14.00 -11.35 16.51
C GLU A 1159 15.12 -11.43 15.47
N VAL A 1160 15.27 -10.40 14.63
CA VAL A 1160 16.37 -10.25 13.69
C VAL A 1160 17.67 -9.99 14.44
N VAL A 1161 18.67 -10.86 14.25
CA VAL A 1161 19.97 -10.74 14.94
C VAL A 1161 21.13 -10.37 14.01
N GLU A 1162 20.98 -10.57 12.70
CA GLU A 1162 22.01 -10.26 11.72
C GLU A 1162 21.40 -10.10 10.32
N MET A 1163 21.91 -9.12 9.58
CA MET A 1163 21.62 -8.89 8.16
C MET A 1163 22.92 -8.52 7.45
N VAL A 1164 23.27 -9.25 6.39
CA VAL A 1164 24.53 -9.07 5.66
C VAL A 1164 24.29 -9.23 4.16
N SER A 1165 24.77 -8.28 3.34
CA SER A 1165 24.75 -8.43 1.89
C SER A 1165 25.67 -9.58 1.44
N LEU A 1166 25.17 -10.43 0.55
CA LEU A 1166 25.90 -11.50 -0.12
C LEU A 1166 26.32 -11.11 -1.54
N GLY A 1167 26.01 -9.90 -1.99
CA GLY A 1167 26.21 -9.45 -3.37
C GLY A 1167 25.16 -10.00 -4.34
N GLU A 1168 25.45 -9.86 -5.63
CA GLU A 1168 24.55 -10.27 -6.71
C GLU A 1168 24.42 -11.79 -6.84
N GLN A 1169 23.18 -12.28 -6.82
CA GLN A 1169 22.85 -13.68 -7.03
C GLN A 1169 21.63 -13.84 -7.97
N PRO A 1170 21.50 -14.98 -8.66
CA PRO A 1170 20.27 -15.34 -9.35
C PRO A 1170 19.11 -15.47 -8.35
N VAL A 1171 18.01 -14.79 -8.62
CA VAL A 1171 16.84 -14.76 -7.75
C VAL A 1171 15.58 -15.26 -8.46
N TYR A 1172 14.66 -15.74 -7.66
CA TYR A 1172 13.47 -16.49 -8.05
C TYR A 1172 12.27 -16.00 -7.24
N ASP A 1173 11.11 -16.37 -7.72
CA ASP A 1173 9.85 -15.97 -7.12
C ASP A 1173 8.83 -17.09 -7.29
N ALA A 1174 7.83 -17.09 -6.41
CA ALA A 1174 6.79 -18.10 -6.37
C ALA A 1174 5.40 -17.50 -6.19
N THR A 1175 4.39 -18.19 -6.71
CA THR A 1175 2.99 -17.73 -6.69
C THR A 1175 2.11 -18.68 -5.92
N VAL A 1176 1.41 -18.12 -4.93
CA VAL A 1176 0.42 -18.77 -4.08
C VAL A 1176 -0.86 -17.92 -4.06
N PRO A 1177 -1.90 -18.24 -4.86
CA PRO A 1177 -3.14 -17.47 -4.89
C PRO A 1177 -3.91 -17.51 -3.56
N GLY A 1178 -4.64 -16.43 -3.27
CA GLY A 1178 -5.55 -16.32 -2.14
C GLY A 1178 -4.92 -15.64 -0.93
N THR A 1179 -3.90 -16.24 -0.32
CA THR A 1179 -3.18 -15.67 0.84
C THR A 1179 -1.98 -14.82 0.46
N HIS A 1180 -1.47 -15.00 -0.76
CA HIS A 1180 -0.35 -14.25 -1.32
C HIS A 1180 0.94 -14.32 -0.51
N ASN A 1181 1.13 -15.38 0.28
CA ASN A 1181 2.33 -15.65 1.06
C ASN A 1181 2.56 -17.15 1.20
N PHE A 1182 3.76 -17.54 1.63
CA PHE A 1182 4.09 -18.91 1.99
C PHE A 1182 5.20 -18.95 3.04
N VAL A 1183 5.42 -20.14 3.62
CA VAL A 1183 6.52 -20.36 4.56
C VAL A 1183 7.75 -20.86 3.80
N ALA A 1184 8.84 -20.10 3.89
CA ALA A 1184 10.13 -20.41 3.28
C ALA A 1184 11.26 -20.34 4.32
N ASP A 1185 12.10 -21.37 4.39
CA ASP A 1185 13.15 -21.54 5.41
C ASP A 1185 12.65 -21.34 6.85
N GLY A 1186 11.38 -21.66 7.07
CA GLY A 1186 10.69 -21.49 8.35
C GLY A 1186 10.33 -20.04 8.69
N ILE A 1187 10.27 -19.14 7.72
CA ILE A 1187 9.89 -17.72 7.85
C ILE A 1187 8.73 -17.44 6.89
N ALA A 1188 7.76 -16.60 7.31
CA ALA A 1188 6.68 -16.18 6.41
C ALA A 1188 7.17 -15.12 5.41
N VAL A 1189 6.97 -15.37 4.12
CA VAL A 1189 7.40 -14.53 3.00
C VAL A 1189 6.25 -14.23 2.04
N HIS A 1190 6.24 -13.03 1.45
CA HIS A 1190 5.16 -12.56 0.57
C HIS A 1190 5.40 -12.88 -0.93
N ASN A 1191 4.33 -12.97 -1.71
CA ASN A 1191 4.35 -13.15 -3.17
C ASN A 1191 4.56 -11.83 -3.93
N SER A 1192 4.75 -11.92 -5.25
CA SER A 1192 4.80 -10.76 -6.15
C SER A 1192 3.48 -10.16 -6.63
N LEU A 1193 3.48 -8.81 -6.75
CA LEU A 1193 2.44 -7.90 -7.24
C LEU A 1193 1.84 -8.21 -8.62
N GLU A 1194 2.61 -8.82 -9.53
CA GLU A 1194 2.27 -9.00 -10.95
C GLU A 1194 1.18 -10.04 -11.25
N GLN A 1195 0.64 -10.72 -10.24
CA GLN A 1195 -0.10 -11.97 -10.41
C GLN A 1195 -1.58 -11.79 -10.77
N ASP A 1196 -2.24 -10.71 -10.33
CA ASP A 1196 -3.68 -10.49 -10.57
C ASP A 1196 -4.00 -10.02 -12.00
N ALA A 1197 -3.03 -9.44 -12.70
CA ALA A 1197 -3.16 -9.04 -14.10
C ALA A 1197 -3.20 -10.27 -15.02
N ASP A 1198 -4.20 -10.37 -15.89
CA ASP A 1198 -4.27 -11.41 -16.92
C ASP A 1198 -3.34 -11.10 -18.09
N MET A 1199 -3.06 -9.82 -18.31
CA MET A 1199 -2.19 -9.33 -19.37
C MET A 1199 -1.27 -8.22 -18.86
N VAL A 1200 0.00 -8.25 -19.26
CA VAL A 1200 0.98 -7.20 -18.97
C VAL A 1200 1.66 -6.78 -20.25
N ILE A 1201 1.57 -5.50 -20.58
CA ILE A 1201 2.19 -4.87 -21.74
C ILE A 1201 3.26 -3.89 -21.24
N LEU A 1202 4.51 -4.11 -21.62
CA LEU A 1202 5.64 -3.22 -21.33
C LEU A 1202 5.99 -2.40 -22.57
N ILE A 1203 6.16 -1.09 -22.43
CA ILE A 1203 6.58 -0.23 -23.54
C ILE A 1203 8.10 -0.06 -23.51
N ASN A 1204 8.76 -0.51 -24.59
CA ASN A 1204 10.16 -0.21 -24.86
C ASN A 1204 10.30 0.83 -25.97
N ARG A 1205 11.26 1.74 -25.82
CA ARG A 1205 11.62 2.73 -26.84
C ARG A 1205 13.13 2.68 -27.03
N PRO A 1206 13.64 2.06 -28.11
CA PRO A 1206 15.09 1.97 -28.36
C PRO A 1206 15.77 3.35 -28.44
N ASP A 1207 15.09 4.29 -29.09
CA ASP A 1207 15.51 5.69 -29.26
C ASP A 1207 15.53 6.51 -27.97
N ALA A 1208 14.90 6.02 -26.91
CA ALA A 1208 14.96 6.65 -25.59
C ALA A 1208 16.34 6.46 -24.91
N TRP A 1209 17.21 5.60 -25.46
CA TRP A 1209 18.52 5.29 -24.90
C TRP A 1209 19.68 5.70 -25.80
N GLU A 1210 19.56 5.46 -27.11
CA GLU A 1210 20.55 5.79 -28.12
C GLU A 1210 19.89 6.62 -29.22
N ARG A 1211 20.32 7.88 -29.36
CA ARG A 1211 19.71 8.84 -30.28
C ARG A 1211 19.90 8.48 -31.76
N ASP A 1212 20.97 7.75 -32.06
CA ASP A 1212 21.31 7.26 -33.41
C ASP A 1212 20.86 5.81 -33.61
N ASP A 1213 19.97 5.28 -32.76
CA ASP A 1213 19.42 3.95 -32.94
C ASP A 1213 18.70 3.88 -34.30
N PRO A 1214 19.02 2.88 -35.15
CA PRO A 1214 18.42 2.74 -36.48
C PRO A 1214 16.89 2.61 -36.45
N ARG A 1215 16.28 2.37 -35.29
CA ARG A 1215 14.84 2.23 -35.04
C ARG A 1215 14.20 3.49 -34.44
N ALA A 1216 14.83 4.66 -34.62
CA ALA A 1216 14.27 5.94 -34.17
C ALA A 1216 12.84 6.19 -34.71
N GLY A 1217 11.90 6.46 -33.81
CA GLY A 1217 10.47 6.58 -34.15
C GLY A 1217 9.65 5.27 -33.99
N GLU A 1218 10.28 4.15 -33.64
CA GLU A 1218 9.62 2.89 -33.28
C GLU A 1218 9.50 2.74 -31.76
N ALA A 1219 8.50 1.98 -31.31
CA ALA A 1219 8.38 1.51 -29.94
C ALA A 1219 7.95 0.05 -29.95
N ASP A 1220 8.44 -0.74 -29.01
CA ASP A 1220 8.01 -2.12 -28.84
C ASP A 1220 6.95 -2.20 -27.73
N LEU A 1221 5.79 -2.75 -28.07
CA LEU A 1221 4.79 -3.22 -27.11
C LEU A 1221 5.11 -4.67 -26.77
N ILE A 1222 5.79 -4.88 -25.66
CA ILE A 1222 6.21 -6.21 -25.18
C ILE A 1222 5.08 -6.78 -24.35
N LEU A 1223 4.33 -7.72 -24.91
CA LEU A 1223 3.34 -8.52 -24.19
C LEU A 1223 4.08 -9.52 -23.29
N ALA A 1224 4.48 -9.05 -22.12
CA ALA A 1224 5.38 -9.77 -21.22
C ALA A 1224 4.64 -10.85 -20.42
N LYS A 1225 3.32 -10.67 -20.19
CA LYS A 1225 2.42 -11.69 -19.61
C LYS A 1225 1.13 -11.73 -20.40
N HIS A 1226 0.66 -12.93 -20.73
CA HIS A 1226 -0.66 -13.17 -21.32
C HIS A 1226 -1.20 -14.51 -20.79
N ARG A 1227 -2.31 -14.49 -20.05
CA ARG A 1227 -2.86 -15.70 -19.40
C ARG A 1227 -3.61 -16.63 -20.34
N ALA A 1228 -4.21 -16.08 -21.40
CA ALA A 1228 -5.08 -16.79 -22.34
C ALA A 1228 -4.44 -17.01 -23.72
N GLY A 1229 -3.17 -16.66 -23.91
CA GLY A 1229 -2.50 -16.75 -25.21
C GLY A 1229 -0.98 -16.53 -25.12
N PRO A 1230 -0.29 -16.49 -26.27
CA PRO A 1230 1.17 -16.36 -26.30
C PRO A 1230 1.64 -14.95 -25.92
N THR A 1231 2.84 -14.87 -25.34
CA THR A 1231 3.60 -13.60 -25.21
C THR A 1231 4.26 -13.26 -26.53
N SER A 1232 4.25 -12.00 -26.92
CA SER A 1232 4.87 -11.51 -28.16
C SER A 1232 5.43 -10.11 -27.98
N THR A 1233 6.15 -9.60 -28.98
CA THR A 1233 6.54 -8.20 -29.04
C THR A 1233 6.03 -7.62 -30.35
N VAL A 1234 5.24 -6.56 -30.26
CA VAL A 1234 4.66 -5.87 -31.41
C VAL A 1234 5.37 -4.53 -31.58
N THR A 1235 5.89 -4.27 -32.77
CA THR A 1235 6.56 -3.00 -33.07
C THR A 1235 5.55 -2.00 -33.65
N VAL A 1236 5.45 -0.83 -33.03
CA VAL A 1236 4.57 0.27 -33.46
C VAL A 1236 5.39 1.52 -33.75
N ALA A 1237 4.89 2.40 -34.61
CA ALA A 1237 5.42 3.76 -34.73
C ALA A 1237 4.94 4.61 -33.55
N HIS A 1238 5.86 5.26 -32.84
CA HIS A 1238 5.48 6.25 -31.82
C HIS A 1238 5.46 7.65 -32.44
N GLN A 1239 4.28 8.28 -32.45
CA GLN A 1239 4.08 9.63 -32.97
C GLN A 1239 3.65 10.55 -31.84
N LEU A 1240 4.51 10.66 -30.82
CA LEU A 1240 4.20 11.36 -29.57
C LEU A 1240 3.87 12.85 -29.76
N HIS A 1241 4.36 13.46 -30.85
CA HIS A 1241 3.98 14.82 -31.27
C HIS A 1241 2.49 14.95 -31.67
N TYR A 1242 1.84 13.84 -32.01
CA TYR A 1242 0.39 13.71 -32.19
C TYR A 1242 -0.29 13.01 -31.00
N SER A 1243 0.42 12.76 -29.89
CA SER A 1243 -0.07 11.99 -28.73
C SER A 1243 -0.66 10.63 -29.09
N ARG A 1244 0.01 9.90 -29.99
CA ARG A 1244 -0.44 8.58 -30.43
C ARG A 1244 0.69 7.62 -30.74
N PHE A 1245 0.39 6.34 -30.63
CA PHE A 1245 1.08 5.26 -31.32
C PHE A 1245 0.28 4.86 -32.58
N ALA A 1246 0.93 4.25 -33.57
CA ALA A 1246 0.30 3.78 -34.80
C ALA A 1246 0.98 2.52 -35.34
N ASP A 1247 0.24 1.66 -36.03
CA ASP A 1247 0.82 0.53 -36.76
C ASP A 1247 1.87 0.99 -37.77
N LEU A 1248 2.91 0.18 -37.95
CA LEU A 1248 3.85 0.33 -39.06
C LEU A 1248 3.13 -0.01 -40.37
N ALA A 1249 3.38 0.76 -41.43
CA ALA A 1249 2.80 0.45 -42.73
C ALA A 1249 3.35 -0.89 -43.22
N GLN A 1250 2.48 -1.90 -43.39
CA GLN A 1250 2.84 -3.12 -44.09
C GLN A 1250 3.19 -2.75 -45.54
N GLY A 1251 4.42 -3.09 -45.95
CA GLY A 1251 4.91 -2.91 -47.32
C GLY A 1251 4.32 -3.91 -48.29
#